data_AF-A0A418YVJ4-F1
#
_entry.id   AF-A0A418YVJ4-F1
#
_cell.length_a   1.000
_cell.length_b   1.000
_cell.length_c   1.000
_cell.angle_alpha   90.00
_cell.angle_beta   90.00
_cell.angle_gamma   90.00
#
_symmetry.space_group_name_H-M   'P 1'
#
loop_
_entity.id
_entity.type
_entity.pdbx_description
1 polymer ?
#
loop_
_entity_poly.entity_id
_entity_poly.type
_entity_poly.pdbx_seq_one_letter_code
_entity_poly.pdbx_strand_id
1 'polypeptide(L)'
;MSLVAALMLATATGAVPAPVALQSVCVEGEPVAAGLLRQRLAERGARAAGCGVRVRMIEARGMAAEAFRIDRRGDSIMIRAKGTRGLIYGAGWVLRHTDGLMLRLDAPVAEQPRQAVRGTQIGYRFKNNSYDAWTPAMLRRRIEDFALWGANRIQIIAPRSDDAPTSPLMPVPPEQAVAAMAGAAAALGLDVAIFYPALEDYDGGAADAAEAARLDVLLRSLPKVDALYIPGGDPGHSPPDRLFPLARRLAAVLRGRFPKAELLLSTQGFDAAGLDAFYTQLVKQPRWLSGIFVGPQTRESVAAHLHRIAGRYPVELYPDTAHAMQAQLPVPDWHPAFALTQGREPVNPRPAAMQAAFDHLSPGTRGAVSYSEGVNDDWNVHQWLALGWKADTELDIAKQYSRFYIGDLAFATIPAMLEANWRGDPADNVGIDATLDAIDRIKSTRWQADLYRYRAVYDALVRARLMGARARQAEALYTLRQTPGIGPDAAVAGARFAYARPDAERVATLHERLVLLADQLWTKAGMQLSVARHGASHWRRGANLDRAMIDLNDRVAVERDMTAALALATRAEQVKALVAIGDRWGMADLALYDDLGDPGNEPHLVRGPGYPDDPQLWRSAIDGVAGHSPDEGWRMAELSYAEALYEQPLMLHYEGLEKNRAYRLRYTWAGEDYVLPLTLTANGVQLPAPPVRSANPQRVELAIPQALTAGGTLDLSWTRPPGIGGGGRGRQIAEVWLIPQPLNQDLPNGAKP
;
A
#
# COMPACT_ATOMS: atom_id res chain seq x y z
N MET A 1 58.95 -29.63 -38.76
CA MET A 1 58.28 -28.44 -38.20
C MET A 1 57.20 -28.02 -39.18
N SER A 2 55.91 -27.97 -38.88
CA SER A 2 55.23 -28.30 -37.65
C SER A 2 53.82 -28.76 -37.95
N LEU A 3 53.52 -29.88 -37.33
CA LEU A 3 52.24 -30.56 -37.20
C LEU A 3 51.35 -29.76 -36.24
N VAL A 4 50.92 -28.53 -36.61
CA VAL A 4 50.10 -27.67 -35.72
C VAL A 4 48.95 -26.94 -36.43
N ALA A 5 48.87 -26.95 -37.76
CA ALA A 5 47.83 -26.18 -38.49
C ALA A 5 46.49 -26.93 -38.73
N ALA A 6 46.31 -28.16 -38.21
CA ALA A 6 45.12 -28.97 -38.46
C ALA A 6 44.22 -29.19 -37.24
N LEU A 7 44.47 -28.51 -36.12
CA LEU A 7 43.71 -28.68 -34.89
C LEU A 7 43.34 -27.30 -34.32
N MET A 8 42.34 -26.59 -34.86
CA MET A 8 41.64 -25.44 -34.23
C MET A 8 40.46 -24.87 -35.06
N LEU A 9 39.82 -25.65 -35.94
CA LEU A 9 38.49 -25.30 -36.48
C LEU A 9 37.48 -26.43 -36.22
N ALA A 10 37.27 -26.68 -34.93
CA ALA A 10 36.03 -27.28 -34.43
C ALA A 10 35.51 -26.40 -33.30
N THR A 11 35.33 -25.09 -33.58
CA THR A 11 34.45 -24.28 -32.76
C THR A 11 33.05 -24.85 -32.97
N ALA A 12 32.61 -25.66 -32.00
CA ALA A 12 31.23 -26.09 -31.88
C ALA A 12 30.34 -24.86 -32.06
N THR A 13 29.68 -24.76 -33.21
CA THR A 13 28.43 -24.03 -33.34
C THR A 13 27.45 -24.79 -32.43
N GLY A 14 27.49 -24.48 -31.13
CA GLY A 14 26.52 -24.98 -30.18
C GLY A 14 25.17 -24.44 -30.64
N ALA A 15 24.43 -25.26 -31.39
CA ALA A 15 23.07 -24.95 -31.77
C ALA A 15 22.31 -24.66 -30.47
N VAL A 16 21.79 -23.45 -30.34
CA VAL A 16 20.91 -23.10 -29.22
C VAL A 16 19.78 -24.13 -29.23
N PRO A 17 19.55 -24.88 -28.13
CA PRO A 17 18.53 -25.90 -28.12
C PRO A 17 17.17 -25.30 -28.50
N ALA A 18 16.48 -25.93 -29.46
CA ALA A 18 15.14 -25.48 -29.84
C ALA A 18 14.19 -25.55 -28.62
N PRO A 19 13.27 -24.59 -28.46
CA PRO A 19 12.26 -24.61 -27.41
C PRO A 19 11.47 -25.93 -27.40
N VAL A 20 11.12 -26.41 -26.21
CA VAL A 20 10.38 -27.66 -26.00
C VAL A 20 8.88 -27.40 -26.11
N ALA A 21 8.24 -28.12 -27.03
CA ALA A 21 6.81 -28.06 -27.30
C ALA A 21 6.03 -28.93 -26.28
N LEU A 22 5.24 -28.31 -25.40
CA LEU A 22 4.48 -28.98 -24.33
C LEU A 22 3.03 -29.31 -24.72
N GLN A 23 2.65 -29.21 -25.99
CA GLN A 23 1.29 -29.47 -26.49
C GLN A 23 0.85 -30.92 -26.23
N SER A 24 1.76 -31.89 -26.37
CA SER A 24 1.52 -33.32 -26.18
C SER A 24 2.37 -33.88 -25.01
N VAL A 25 2.26 -33.24 -23.85
CA VAL A 25 3.09 -33.53 -22.67
C VAL A 25 2.43 -34.54 -21.72
N CYS A 26 3.22 -35.49 -21.22
CA CYS A 26 2.85 -36.40 -20.14
C CYS A 26 3.64 -36.05 -18.88
N VAL A 27 2.94 -35.71 -17.79
CA VAL A 27 3.57 -35.37 -16.50
C VAL A 27 3.40 -36.55 -15.54
N GLU A 28 4.52 -37.11 -15.09
CA GLU A 28 4.60 -38.31 -14.25
C GLU A 28 5.54 -38.10 -13.04
N GLY A 29 5.47 -38.99 -12.04
CA GLY A 29 6.30 -38.93 -10.82
C GLY A 29 5.49 -38.66 -9.57
N GLU A 30 6.04 -37.87 -8.65
CA GLU A 30 5.39 -37.51 -7.38
C GLU A 30 3.97 -36.96 -7.63
N PRO A 31 2.92 -37.56 -7.03
CA PRO A 31 1.55 -37.41 -7.50
C PRO A 31 0.96 -36.02 -7.31
N VAL A 32 1.33 -35.31 -6.23
CA VAL A 32 0.80 -33.98 -5.92
C VAL A 32 1.38 -32.96 -6.91
N ALA A 33 2.70 -32.90 -7.03
CA ALA A 33 3.38 -31.96 -7.91
C ALA A 33 3.12 -32.27 -9.39
N ALA A 34 3.11 -33.55 -9.77
CA ALA A 34 2.77 -33.96 -11.15
C ALA A 34 1.31 -33.65 -11.49
N GLY A 35 0.38 -33.88 -10.56
CA GLY A 35 -1.03 -33.56 -10.73
C GLY A 35 -1.25 -32.06 -10.93
N LEU A 36 -0.63 -31.24 -10.08
CA LEU A 36 -0.72 -29.78 -10.16
C LEU A 36 -0.19 -29.24 -11.49
N LEU A 37 1.02 -29.65 -11.90
CA LEU A 37 1.60 -29.21 -13.18
C LEU A 37 0.76 -29.68 -14.38
N ARG A 38 0.26 -30.92 -14.35
CA ARG A 38 -0.62 -31.46 -15.40
C ARG A 38 -1.89 -30.64 -15.54
N GLN A 39 -2.53 -30.31 -14.42
CA GLN A 39 -3.73 -29.48 -14.41
C GLN A 39 -3.43 -28.10 -15.02
N ARG A 40 -2.36 -27.42 -14.58
CA ARG A 40 -2.02 -26.08 -15.07
C ARG A 40 -1.64 -26.06 -16.56
N LEU A 41 -0.99 -27.10 -17.06
CA LEU A 41 -0.70 -27.24 -18.50
C LEU A 41 -1.96 -27.54 -19.31
N ALA A 42 -2.87 -28.39 -18.79
CA ALA A 42 -4.15 -28.69 -19.44
C ALA A 42 -5.05 -27.44 -19.55
N GLU A 43 -5.07 -26.58 -18.52
CA GLU A 43 -5.74 -25.27 -18.56
C GLU A 43 -5.16 -24.32 -19.64
N ARG A 44 -3.93 -24.58 -20.11
CA ARG A 44 -3.29 -23.88 -21.24
C ARG A 44 -3.46 -24.61 -22.58
N GLY A 45 -4.22 -25.70 -22.62
CA GLY A 45 -4.52 -26.45 -23.83
C GLY A 45 -3.61 -27.65 -24.12
N ALA A 46 -2.69 -28.00 -23.22
CA ALA A 46 -1.87 -29.20 -23.37
C ALA A 46 -2.72 -30.48 -23.25
N ARG A 47 -2.36 -31.52 -24.01
CA ARG A 47 -3.05 -32.82 -24.04
C ARG A 47 -2.11 -33.95 -23.65
N ALA A 48 -2.58 -34.87 -22.82
CA ALA A 48 -1.84 -36.08 -22.44
C ALA A 48 -1.94 -37.20 -23.49
N ALA A 49 -2.02 -36.87 -24.77
CA ALA A 49 -2.14 -37.82 -25.88
C ALA A 49 -0.84 -37.86 -26.69
N GLY A 50 -0.31 -39.07 -26.96
CA GLY A 50 0.89 -39.28 -27.77
C GLY A 50 2.23 -39.08 -27.06
N CYS A 51 2.26 -38.52 -25.84
CA CYS A 51 3.44 -38.28 -24.97
C CYS A 51 4.72 -37.88 -25.73
N GLY A 52 4.64 -36.88 -26.62
CA GLY A 52 5.79 -36.38 -27.38
C GLY A 52 6.87 -35.74 -26.50
N VAL A 53 6.50 -35.29 -25.29
CA VAL A 53 7.43 -34.86 -24.24
C VAL A 53 6.99 -35.48 -22.91
N ARG A 54 7.93 -35.91 -22.08
CA ARG A 54 7.66 -36.39 -20.71
C ARG A 54 8.26 -35.45 -19.67
N VAL A 55 7.46 -34.96 -18.73
CA VAL A 55 7.97 -34.25 -17.54
C VAL A 55 7.96 -35.22 -16.37
N ARG A 56 9.13 -35.45 -15.76
CA ARG A 56 9.33 -36.40 -14.67
C ARG A 56 9.63 -35.67 -13.37
N MET A 57 8.71 -35.76 -12.41
CA MET A 57 8.81 -35.18 -11.07
C MET A 57 9.46 -36.19 -10.11
N ILE A 58 10.75 -36.02 -9.81
CA ILE A 58 11.56 -37.02 -9.11
C ILE A 58 12.00 -36.51 -7.74
N GLU A 59 11.61 -37.23 -6.69
CA GLU A 59 12.16 -37.01 -5.37
C GLU A 59 13.63 -37.43 -5.29
N ALA A 60 14.48 -36.50 -4.87
CA ALA A 60 15.92 -36.67 -4.73
C ALA A 60 16.35 -36.29 -3.31
N ARG A 61 16.49 -37.30 -2.43
CA ARG A 61 16.77 -37.12 -0.99
C ARG A 61 18.07 -36.35 -0.68
N GLY A 62 19.05 -36.39 -1.58
CA GLY A 62 20.35 -35.74 -1.41
C GLY A 62 20.38 -34.24 -1.73
N MET A 63 19.27 -33.64 -2.17
CA MET A 63 19.20 -32.20 -2.47
C MET A 63 18.96 -31.35 -1.22
N ALA A 64 19.35 -30.08 -1.28
CA ALA A 64 18.99 -29.11 -0.25
C ALA A 64 17.45 -28.98 -0.14
N ALA A 65 16.96 -28.59 1.05
CA ALA A 65 15.53 -28.34 1.24
C ALA A 65 15.06 -27.22 0.32
N GLU A 66 13.86 -27.36 -0.27
CA GLU A 66 13.24 -26.39 -1.18
C GLU A 66 13.99 -26.13 -2.50
N ALA A 67 15.22 -26.63 -2.67
CA ALA A 67 15.96 -26.53 -3.93
C ALA A 67 15.38 -27.49 -4.99
N PHE A 68 15.48 -27.08 -6.25
CA PHE A 68 15.13 -27.92 -7.39
C PHE A 68 16.18 -27.87 -8.50
N ARG A 69 16.17 -28.90 -9.35
CA ARG A 69 16.97 -28.97 -10.57
C ARG A 69 16.09 -29.40 -11.74
N ILE A 70 16.23 -28.70 -12.86
CA ILE A 70 15.53 -29.01 -14.11
C ILE A 70 16.58 -29.31 -15.19
N ASP A 71 16.53 -30.48 -15.80
CA ASP A 71 17.42 -30.85 -16.90
C ASP A 71 16.68 -31.59 -18.02
N ARG A 72 17.05 -31.34 -19.27
CA ARG A 72 16.51 -32.06 -20.43
C ARG A 72 17.36 -33.30 -20.72
N ARG A 73 16.69 -34.44 -20.96
CA ARG A 73 17.30 -35.71 -21.39
C ARG A 73 16.47 -36.30 -22.54
N GLY A 74 16.95 -36.10 -23.77
CA GLY A 74 16.16 -36.43 -24.97
C GLY A 74 14.83 -35.67 -24.97
N ASP A 75 13.72 -36.42 -25.04
CA ASP A 75 12.35 -35.89 -24.99
C ASP A 75 11.77 -35.84 -23.57
N SER A 76 12.62 -35.98 -22.55
CA SER A 76 12.21 -35.88 -21.14
C SER A 76 12.76 -34.61 -20.49
N ILE A 77 11.90 -33.91 -19.75
CA ILE A 77 12.29 -32.86 -18.79
C ILE A 77 12.28 -33.50 -17.40
N MET A 78 13.43 -33.48 -16.73
CA MET A 78 13.62 -34.03 -15.41
C MET A 78 13.53 -32.89 -14.39
N ILE A 79 12.55 -32.94 -13.48
CA ILE A 79 12.45 -32.01 -12.34
C ILE A 79 12.79 -32.80 -11.08
N ARG A 80 13.87 -32.44 -10.39
CA ARG A 80 14.35 -33.13 -9.20
C ARG A 80 14.35 -32.19 -8.01
N ALA A 81 13.88 -32.64 -6.86
CA ALA A 81 13.93 -31.87 -5.62
C ALA A 81 13.82 -32.76 -4.38
N LYS A 82 14.14 -32.20 -3.20
CA LYS A 82 13.87 -32.86 -1.92
C LYS A 82 12.41 -32.68 -1.53
N GLY A 83 11.59 -33.70 -1.79
CA GLY A 83 10.18 -33.74 -1.42
C GLY A 83 9.25 -32.95 -2.36
N THR A 84 7.94 -33.11 -2.14
CA THR A 84 6.85 -32.51 -2.92
C THR A 84 6.98 -31.00 -3.09
N ARG A 85 7.30 -30.26 -2.03
CA ARG A 85 7.39 -28.79 -2.04
C ARG A 85 8.42 -28.27 -3.05
N GLY A 86 9.64 -28.83 -3.07
CA GLY A 86 10.65 -28.42 -4.05
C GLY A 86 10.27 -28.81 -5.49
N LEU A 87 9.53 -29.91 -5.68
CA LEU A 87 9.01 -30.30 -6.99
C LEU A 87 7.94 -29.32 -7.48
N ILE A 88 7.07 -28.82 -6.60
CA ILE A 88 6.09 -27.76 -6.90
C ILE A 88 6.81 -26.48 -7.37
N TYR A 89 7.92 -26.10 -6.73
CA TYR A 89 8.71 -24.94 -7.16
C TYR A 89 9.31 -25.12 -8.55
N GLY A 90 9.82 -26.32 -8.87
CA GLY A 90 10.25 -26.66 -10.22
C GLY A 90 9.10 -26.62 -11.25
N ALA A 91 7.91 -27.09 -10.89
CA ALA A 91 6.71 -26.95 -11.73
C ALA A 91 6.33 -25.48 -11.97
N GLY A 92 6.39 -24.66 -10.92
CA GLY A 92 6.16 -23.23 -11.00
C GLY A 92 7.17 -22.53 -11.93
N TRP A 93 8.44 -22.90 -11.84
CA TRP A 93 9.47 -22.42 -12.77
C TRP A 93 9.11 -22.74 -14.22
N VAL A 94 8.71 -23.98 -14.53
CA VAL A 94 8.26 -24.36 -15.88
C VAL A 94 7.11 -23.46 -16.35
N LEU A 95 6.09 -23.27 -15.52
CA LEU A 95 4.91 -22.47 -15.88
C LEU A 95 5.22 -20.98 -16.11
N ARG A 96 6.19 -20.40 -15.38
CA ARG A 96 6.64 -19.01 -15.52
C ARG A 96 7.62 -18.80 -16.68
N HIS A 97 8.24 -19.87 -17.17
CA HIS A 97 9.21 -19.83 -18.28
C HIS A 97 8.67 -20.44 -19.59
N THR A 98 7.42 -20.88 -19.60
CA THR A 98 6.73 -21.34 -20.81
C THR A 98 5.97 -20.18 -21.44
N ASP A 99 6.23 -19.90 -22.70
CA ASP A 99 5.46 -18.95 -23.52
C ASP A 99 4.40 -19.72 -24.33
N GLY A 100 3.12 -19.52 -23.97
CA GLY A 100 2.05 -20.43 -24.36
C GLY A 100 2.31 -21.86 -23.88
N LEU A 101 2.69 -22.75 -24.80
CA LEU A 101 3.11 -24.12 -24.54
C LEU A 101 4.55 -24.41 -25.04
N MET A 102 5.35 -23.37 -25.25
CA MET A 102 6.75 -23.48 -25.63
C MET A 102 7.66 -23.16 -24.44
N LEU A 103 8.38 -24.16 -23.94
CA LEU A 103 9.34 -23.99 -22.84
C LEU A 103 10.75 -23.78 -23.40
N ARG A 104 11.38 -22.67 -23.03
CA ARG A 104 12.80 -22.44 -23.33
C ARG A 104 13.65 -22.96 -22.16
N LEU A 105 14.42 -24.01 -22.42
CA LEU A 105 15.34 -24.64 -21.46
C LEU A 105 16.69 -24.89 -22.16
N ASP A 106 17.50 -23.83 -22.27
CA ASP A 106 18.76 -23.86 -23.01
C ASP A 106 19.88 -24.57 -22.25
N ALA A 107 19.79 -24.56 -20.92
CA ALA A 107 20.76 -25.17 -20.01
C ALA A 107 20.03 -25.79 -18.80
N PRO A 108 20.67 -26.74 -18.09
CA PRO A 108 20.15 -27.21 -16.81
C PRO A 108 19.98 -26.04 -15.83
N VAL A 109 18.85 -26.03 -15.13
CA VAL A 109 18.52 -25.03 -14.10
C VAL A 109 18.70 -25.68 -12.74
N ALA A 110 19.33 -24.98 -11.81
CA ALA A 110 19.38 -25.35 -10.41
C ALA A 110 19.14 -24.10 -9.58
N GLU A 111 18.05 -24.08 -8.82
CA GLU A 111 17.65 -22.92 -8.02
C GLU A 111 17.33 -23.35 -6.58
N GLN A 112 17.56 -22.43 -5.66
CA GLN A 112 17.19 -22.53 -4.24
C GLN A 112 16.79 -21.14 -3.76
N PRO A 113 15.91 -21.03 -2.74
CA PRO A 113 15.44 -19.74 -2.28
C PRO A 113 16.52 -18.94 -1.53
N ARG A 114 16.43 -17.60 -1.61
CA ARG A 114 17.28 -16.65 -0.87
C ARG A 114 16.84 -16.49 0.58
N GLN A 115 15.54 -16.38 0.84
CA GLN A 115 14.98 -16.20 2.18
C GLN A 115 14.38 -17.50 2.72
N ALA A 116 14.49 -17.72 4.03
CA ALA A 116 13.97 -18.92 4.68
C ALA A 116 12.43 -18.91 4.80
N VAL A 117 11.83 -17.72 4.97
CA VAL A 117 10.37 -17.55 5.02
C VAL A 117 9.91 -16.73 3.82
N ARG A 118 8.97 -17.28 3.05
CA ARG A 118 8.35 -16.64 1.89
C ARG A 118 6.87 -16.94 1.96
N GLY A 119 6.09 -16.03 2.51
CA GLY A 119 4.67 -16.27 2.73
C GLY A 119 3.80 -15.07 2.41
N THR A 120 2.50 -15.31 2.51
CA THR A 120 1.47 -14.29 2.38
C THR A 120 0.30 -14.63 3.28
N GLN A 121 -0.39 -13.59 3.73
CA GLN A 121 -1.65 -13.72 4.43
C GLN A 121 -2.81 -13.95 3.44
N ILE A 122 -3.80 -14.74 3.86
CA ILE A 122 -5.13 -14.80 3.29
C ILE A 122 -6.13 -14.50 4.40
N GLY A 123 -6.76 -13.33 4.33
CA GLY A 123 -7.80 -12.91 5.26
C GLY A 123 -9.19 -13.34 4.79
N TYR A 124 -9.88 -14.18 5.55
CA TYR A 124 -11.28 -14.54 5.30
C TYR A 124 -12.15 -13.86 6.37
N ARG A 125 -12.31 -12.54 6.25
CA ARG A 125 -13.01 -11.65 7.19
C ARG A 125 -13.68 -10.49 6.46
N PHE A 126 -14.65 -9.84 7.09
CA PHE A 126 -15.47 -8.78 6.49
C PHE A 126 -14.72 -7.47 6.14
N LYS A 127 -13.42 -7.43 6.39
CA LYS A 127 -12.55 -6.29 6.13
C LYS A 127 -11.73 -6.44 4.84
N ASN A 128 -11.70 -7.63 4.23
CA ASN A 128 -10.99 -7.89 2.99
C ASN A 128 -11.79 -7.37 1.77
N ASN A 129 -11.10 -7.08 0.66
CA ASN A 129 -11.73 -6.59 -0.56
C ASN A 129 -12.14 -7.70 -1.55
N SER A 130 -11.90 -8.97 -1.21
CA SER A 130 -12.30 -10.09 -2.07
C SER A 130 -12.38 -11.46 -1.40
N TYR A 131 -11.39 -11.82 -0.59
CA TYR A 131 -11.18 -13.21 -0.17
C TYR A 131 -12.31 -13.78 0.70
N ASP A 132 -13.04 -12.95 1.45
CA ASP A 132 -14.21 -13.37 2.22
C ASP A 132 -15.39 -13.79 1.35
N ALA A 133 -15.45 -13.35 0.09
CA ALA A 133 -16.44 -13.82 -0.90
C ALA A 133 -16.01 -15.13 -1.61
N TRP A 134 -14.83 -15.68 -1.30
CA TRP A 134 -14.29 -16.82 -2.05
C TRP A 134 -14.74 -18.16 -1.51
N THR A 135 -15.04 -19.09 -2.43
CA THR A 135 -15.31 -20.48 -2.07
C THR A 135 -14.04 -21.22 -1.65
N PRO A 136 -14.15 -22.33 -0.89
CA PRO A 136 -13.00 -23.19 -0.58
C PRO A 136 -12.19 -23.63 -1.81
N ALA A 137 -12.83 -23.81 -2.97
CA ALA A 137 -12.15 -24.16 -4.21
C ALA A 137 -11.27 -23.00 -4.75
N MET A 138 -11.76 -21.76 -4.66
CA MET A 138 -10.99 -20.57 -5.05
C MET A 138 -9.82 -20.33 -4.09
N LEU A 139 -10.04 -20.47 -2.78
CA LEU A 139 -8.99 -20.37 -1.77
C LEU A 139 -7.90 -21.43 -1.99
N ARG A 140 -8.28 -22.69 -2.25
CA ARG A 140 -7.32 -23.76 -2.62
C ARG A 140 -6.53 -23.40 -3.87
N ARG A 141 -7.22 -22.94 -4.92
CA ARG A 141 -6.60 -22.51 -6.19
C ARG A 141 -5.55 -21.41 -5.95
N ARG A 142 -5.85 -20.45 -5.08
CA ARG A 142 -4.92 -19.37 -4.73
C ARG A 142 -3.68 -19.85 -3.99
N ILE A 143 -3.86 -20.76 -3.03
CA ILE A 143 -2.76 -21.37 -2.29
C ILE A 143 -1.85 -22.18 -3.22
N GLU A 144 -2.41 -22.93 -4.16
CA GLU A 144 -1.65 -23.63 -5.21
C GLU A 144 -0.84 -22.65 -6.06
N ASP A 145 -1.43 -21.53 -6.45
CA ASP A 145 -0.76 -20.50 -7.26
C ASP A 145 0.40 -19.86 -6.47
N PHE A 146 0.22 -19.51 -5.20
CA PHE A 146 1.30 -19.03 -4.35
C PHE A 146 2.42 -20.06 -4.16
N ALA A 147 2.07 -21.35 -4.01
CA ALA A 147 3.06 -22.42 -3.94
C ALA A 147 3.89 -22.50 -5.22
N LEU A 148 3.26 -22.39 -6.39
CA LEU A 148 3.96 -22.35 -7.68
C LEU A 148 4.88 -21.13 -7.77
N TRP A 149 4.56 -20.01 -7.12
CA TRP A 149 5.42 -18.83 -7.03
C TRP A 149 6.53 -18.89 -5.96
N GLY A 150 6.68 -20.03 -5.27
CA GLY A 150 7.78 -20.23 -4.32
C GLY A 150 7.41 -19.93 -2.87
N ALA A 151 6.12 -19.64 -2.57
CA ALA A 151 5.67 -19.50 -1.20
C ALA A 151 5.89 -20.80 -0.43
N ASN A 152 6.33 -20.71 0.82
CA ASN A 152 6.46 -21.83 1.74
C ASN A 152 5.57 -21.71 2.98
N ARG A 153 4.90 -20.57 3.17
CA ARG A 153 4.02 -20.31 4.31
C ARG A 153 2.75 -19.60 3.88
N ILE A 154 1.60 -20.11 4.31
CA ILE A 154 0.31 -19.42 4.17
C ILE A 154 -0.14 -19.03 5.58
N GLN A 155 -0.30 -17.73 5.81
CA GLN A 155 -0.85 -17.23 7.06
C GLN A 155 -2.36 -17.02 6.90
N ILE A 156 -3.14 -17.58 7.81
CA ILE A 156 -4.59 -17.52 7.80
C ILE A 156 -5.03 -16.70 9.02
N ILE A 157 -5.93 -15.75 8.82
CA ILE A 157 -6.52 -14.99 9.92
C ILE A 157 -7.50 -15.87 10.70
N ALA A 158 -7.43 -15.86 12.03
CA ALA A 158 -8.36 -16.61 12.88
C ALA A 158 -9.83 -16.09 12.75
N PRO A 159 -10.85 -16.96 12.89
CA PRO A 159 -12.27 -16.59 12.78
C PRO A 159 -12.75 -15.43 13.68
N ARG A 160 -12.13 -15.25 14.85
CA ARG A 160 -12.42 -14.15 15.78
C ARG A 160 -11.20 -13.24 15.86
N SER A 161 -11.10 -12.33 14.91
CA SER A 161 -9.91 -11.50 14.71
C SER A 161 -10.21 -10.02 14.53
N ASP A 162 -11.49 -9.64 14.55
CA ASP A 162 -11.94 -8.32 14.13
C ASP A 162 -13.31 -7.95 14.74
N ASP A 163 -13.78 -6.74 14.41
CA ASP A 163 -15.02 -6.15 14.93
C ASP A 163 -16.26 -7.01 14.64
N ALA A 164 -16.34 -7.58 13.44
CA ALA A 164 -17.44 -8.44 13.00
C ALA A 164 -16.95 -9.89 12.78
N PRO A 165 -17.61 -10.91 13.37
CA PRO A 165 -17.17 -12.29 13.25
C PRO A 165 -17.48 -12.92 11.88
N THR A 166 -18.37 -12.33 11.08
CA THR A 166 -18.78 -12.84 9.76
C THR A 166 -18.99 -11.71 8.75
N SER A 167 -18.91 -12.06 7.47
CA SER A 167 -19.28 -11.20 6.34
C SER A 167 -20.54 -11.74 5.66
N PRO A 168 -21.45 -10.88 5.16
CA PRO A 168 -22.62 -11.31 4.40
C PRO A 168 -22.27 -11.99 3.07
N LEU A 169 -21.02 -11.86 2.61
CA LEU A 169 -20.54 -12.41 1.34
C LEU A 169 -19.98 -13.84 1.47
N MET A 170 -19.78 -14.32 2.69
CA MET A 170 -19.14 -15.61 2.95
C MET A 170 -19.97 -16.79 2.44
N PRO A 171 -19.46 -17.59 1.48
CA PRO A 171 -20.17 -18.79 1.02
C PRO A 171 -20.16 -19.93 2.05
N VAL A 172 -19.21 -19.91 2.99
CA VAL A 172 -19.10 -20.86 4.10
C VAL A 172 -18.70 -20.16 5.40
N PRO A 173 -19.03 -20.73 6.58
CA PRO A 173 -18.57 -20.19 7.86
C PRO A 173 -17.03 -20.07 7.94
N PRO A 174 -16.48 -19.07 8.65
CA PRO A 174 -15.05 -18.86 8.77
C PRO A 174 -14.26 -20.10 9.19
N GLU A 175 -14.77 -20.91 10.12
CA GLU A 175 -14.09 -22.13 10.60
C GLU A 175 -13.89 -23.14 9.48
N GLN A 176 -14.87 -23.28 8.58
CA GLN A 176 -14.77 -24.18 7.43
C GLN A 176 -13.76 -23.66 6.41
N ALA A 177 -13.75 -22.35 6.15
CA ALA A 177 -12.76 -21.73 5.25
C ALA A 177 -11.34 -21.87 5.79
N VAL A 178 -11.11 -21.63 7.09
CA VAL A 178 -9.81 -21.78 7.74
C VAL A 178 -9.32 -23.23 7.68
N ALA A 179 -10.19 -24.20 7.99
CA ALA A 179 -9.84 -25.62 7.87
C ALA A 179 -9.52 -26.02 6.42
N ALA A 180 -10.27 -25.51 5.44
CA ALA A 180 -10.03 -25.77 4.02
C ALA A 180 -8.69 -25.19 3.54
N MET A 181 -8.36 -23.96 3.93
CA MET A 181 -7.08 -23.32 3.61
C MET A 181 -5.90 -24.06 4.26
N ALA A 182 -6.02 -24.41 5.54
CA ALA A 182 -4.98 -25.17 6.24
C ALA A 182 -4.76 -26.56 5.60
N GLY A 183 -5.84 -27.25 5.22
CA GLY A 183 -5.78 -28.51 4.50
C GLY A 183 -5.12 -28.39 3.12
N ALA A 184 -5.47 -27.36 2.36
CA ALA A 184 -4.86 -27.08 1.05
C ALA A 184 -3.36 -26.81 1.16
N ALA A 185 -2.94 -25.97 2.10
CA ALA A 185 -1.53 -25.68 2.34
C ALA A 185 -0.75 -26.93 2.81
N ALA A 186 -1.31 -27.71 3.74
CA ALA A 186 -0.70 -28.94 4.23
C ALA A 186 -0.52 -29.99 3.13
N ALA A 187 -1.50 -30.14 2.22
CA ALA A 187 -1.43 -31.07 1.09
C ALA A 187 -0.28 -30.75 0.11
N LEU A 188 0.12 -29.49 0.02
CA LEU A 188 1.25 -29.03 -0.81
C LEU A 188 2.58 -29.04 -0.04
N GLY A 189 2.57 -29.41 1.24
CA GLY A 189 3.75 -29.39 2.11
C GLY A 189 4.19 -27.98 2.53
N LEU A 190 3.29 -26.99 2.46
CA LEU A 190 3.53 -25.63 2.95
C LEU A 190 3.35 -25.57 4.48
N ASP A 191 3.94 -24.54 5.08
CA ASP A 191 3.70 -24.17 6.46
C ASP A 191 2.34 -23.48 6.61
N VAL A 192 1.59 -23.87 7.63
CA VAL A 192 0.32 -23.23 8.01
C VAL A 192 0.59 -22.31 9.20
N ALA A 193 0.44 -21.01 9.00
CA ALA A 193 0.53 -20.01 10.04
C ALA A 193 -0.86 -19.46 10.39
N ILE A 194 -1.09 -19.12 11.65
CA ILE A 194 -2.34 -18.48 12.10
C ILE A 194 -2.02 -17.09 12.64
N PHE A 195 -2.66 -16.05 12.09
CA PHE A 195 -2.69 -14.72 12.70
C PHE A 195 -3.80 -14.67 13.74
N TYR A 196 -3.42 -14.44 14.99
CA TYR A 196 -4.27 -14.66 16.16
C TYR A 196 -4.17 -13.47 17.12
N PRO A 197 -4.97 -12.41 16.92
CA PRO A 197 -4.97 -11.24 17.77
C PRO A 197 -5.60 -11.53 19.14
N ALA A 198 -5.02 -10.93 20.18
CA ALA A 198 -5.52 -10.99 21.54
C ALA A 198 -6.43 -9.78 21.79
N LEU A 199 -7.75 -10.01 21.81
CA LEU A 199 -8.77 -8.95 21.71
C LEU A 199 -9.35 -8.49 23.05
N GLU A 200 -9.18 -9.28 24.11
CA GLU A 200 -9.73 -8.97 25.45
C GLU A 200 -8.72 -8.26 26.34
N ASP A 201 -9.16 -7.86 27.53
CA ASP A 201 -8.27 -7.50 28.63
C ASP A 201 -7.79 -8.75 29.36
N TYR A 202 -6.47 -8.92 29.46
CA TYR A 202 -5.84 -10.09 30.08
C TYR A 202 -5.07 -9.71 31.34
N ASP A 203 -5.31 -10.45 32.41
CA ASP A 203 -4.71 -10.22 33.72
C ASP A 203 -4.11 -11.49 34.35
N GLY A 204 -4.17 -12.63 33.65
CA GLY A 204 -3.77 -13.96 34.12
C GLY A 204 -4.93 -14.83 34.63
N GLY A 205 -6.14 -14.27 34.71
CA GLY A 205 -7.33 -14.89 35.26
C GLY A 205 -8.20 -15.65 34.25
N ALA A 206 -9.51 -15.41 34.30
CA ALA A 206 -10.49 -16.15 33.51
C ALA A 206 -10.40 -15.87 32.01
N ALA A 207 -10.10 -14.62 31.62
CA ALA A 207 -9.94 -14.24 30.21
C ALA A 207 -8.80 -15.03 29.54
N ASP A 208 -7.63 -15.12 30.20
CA ASP A 208 -6.50 -15.93 29.72
C ASP A 208 -6.84 -17.42 29.58
N ALA A 209 -7.61 -17.98 30.52
CA ALA A 209 -8.05 -19.37 30.46
C ALA A 209 -9.04 -19.61 29.31
N ALA A 210 -9.98 -18.69 29.11
CA ALA A 210 -10.92 -18.74 27.99
C ALA A 210 -10.21 -18.60 26.64
N GLU A 211 -9.21 -17.72 26.55
CA GLU A 211 -8.36 -17.52 25.37
C GLU A 211 -7.62 -18.81 24.99
N ALA A 212 -6.99 -19.44 25.98
CA ALA A 212 -6.30 -20.71 25.81
C ALA A 212 -7.24 -21.84 25.38
N ALA A 213 -8.43 -21.92 25.97
CA ALA A 213 -9.45 -22.91 25.59
C ALA A 213 -9.95 -22.69 24.15
N ARG A 214 -10.15 -21.43 23.74
CA ARG A 214 -10.58 -21.10 22.38
C ARG A 214 -9.53 -21.43 21.34
N LEU A 215 -8.26 -21.12 21.62
CA LEU A 215 -7.15 -21.53 20.79
C LEU A 215 -7.11 -23.06 20.67
N ASP A 216 -7.24 -23.81 21.77
CA ASP A 216 -7.25 -25.28 21.73
C ASP A 216 -8.37 -25.85 20.84
N VAL A 217 -9.58 -25.27 20.91
CA VAL A 217 -10.70 -25.66 20.02
C VAL A 217 -10.36 -25.40 18.56
N LEU A 218 -9.80 -24.23 18.22
CA LEU A 218 -9.36 -23.93 16.86
C LEU A 218 -8.28 -24.92 16.40
N LEU A 219 -7.22 -25.12 17.18
CA LEU A 219 -6.15 -26.04 16.82
C LEU A 219 -6.66 -27.48 16.63
N ARG A 220 -7.70 -27.88 17.36
CA ARG A 220 -8.35 -29.19 17.21
C ARG A 220 -9.03 -29.40 15.86
N SER A 221 -9.50 -28.34 15.21
CA SER A 221 -10.13 -28.44 13.89
C SER A 221 -9.15 -28.43 12.72
N LEU A 222 -7.87 -28.09 12.96
CA LEU A 222 -6.86 -27.93 11.91
C LEU A 222 -5.97 -29.17 11.74
N PRO A 223 -5.60 -29.53 10.50
CA PRO A 223 -4.73 -30.68 10.24
C PRO A 223 -3.27 -30.39 10.60
N LYS A 224 -2.87 -29.12 10.59
CA LYS A 224 -1.48 -28.66 10.79
C LYS A 224 -1.49 -27.20 11.22
N VAL A 225 -0.62 -26.84 12.14
CA VAL A 225 -0.20 -25.45 12.42
C VAL A 225 1.28 -25.46 12.72
N ASP A 226 2.04 -24.67 11.97
CA ASP A 226 3.50 -24.54 12.09
C ASP A 226 3.90 -23.23 12.78
N ALA A 227 3.04 -22.21 12.78
CA ALA A 227 3.33 -20.94 13.44
C ALA A 227 2.06 -20.22 13.91
N LEU A 228 2.16 -19.54 15.05
CA LEU A 228 1.13 -18.65 15.60
C LEU A 228 1.71 -17.24 15.72
N TYR A 229 1.03 -16.25 15.15
CA TYR A 229 1.43 -14.84 15.15
C TYR A 229 0.47 -14.08 16.02
N ILE A 230 0.97 -13.44 17.07
CA ILE A 230 0.17 -12.60 17.96
C ILE A 230 0.66 -11.15 17.80
N PRO A 231 -0.13 -10.24 17.21
CA PRO A 231 0.21 -8.84 17.14
C PRO A 231 0.27 -8.21 18.54
N GLY A 232 1.13 -7.19 18.70
CA GLY A 232 1.13 -6.36 19.91
C GLY A 232 -0.14 -5.51 20.04
N GLY A 233 -0.74 -5.14 18.90
CA GLY A 233 -2.01 -4.42 18.80
C GLY A 233 -2.44 -4.24 17.34
N ASP A 234 -3.61 -3.60 17.11
CA ASP A 234 -4.23 -3.42 15.79
C ASP A 234 -4.34 -4.71 14.96
N PRO A 235 -5.20 -5.68 15.37
CA PRO A 235 -6.13 -5.61 16.51
C PRO A 235 -5.54 -6.17 17.81
N GLY A 236 -6.11 -5.72 18.94
CA GLY A 236 -5.61 -5.96 20.29
C GLY A 236 -4.90 -4.74 20.90
N HIS A 237 -4.65 -4.79 22.20
CA HIS A 237 -4.12 -3.66 22.98
C HIS A 237 -3.38 -4.08 24.26
N SER A 238 -2.97 -5.35 24.34
CA SER A 238 -2.35 -5.89 25.56
C SER A 238 -0.93 -5.36 25.79
N PRO A 239 -0.64 -4.72 26.94
CA PRO A 239 0.72 -4.28 27.25
C PRO A 239 1.66 -5.49 27.47
N PRO A 240 2.99 -5.34 27.30
CA PRO A 240 3.93 -6.47 27.33
C PRO A 240 3.94 -7.30 28.62
N ASP A 241 3.69 -6.69 29.77
CA ASP A 241 3.61 -7.38 31.07
C ASP A 241 2.42 -8.35 31.15
N ARG A 242 1.37 -8.12 30.35
CA ARG A 242 0.19 -9.00 30.21
C ARG A 242 0.28 -9.91 29.00
N LEU A 243 0.78 -9.39 27.88
CA LEU A 243 0.95 -10.14 26.64
C LEU A 243 1.91 -11.33 26.80
N PHE A 244 3.04 -11.17 27.49
CA PHE A 244 4.04 -12.26 27.62
C PHE A 244 3.51 -13.46 28.43
N PRO A 245 2.89 -13.28 29.61
CA PRO A 245 2.24 -14.36 30.32
C PRO A 245 1.15 -15.09 29.51
N LEU A 246 0.30 -14.34 28.80
CA LEU A 246 -0.72 -14.91 27.92
C LEU A 246 -0.06 -15.72 26.80
N ALA A 247 0.88 -15.12 26.05
CA ALA A 247 1.57 -15.77 24.95
C ALA A 247 2.31 -17.04 25.39
N ARG A 248 2.90 -17.07 26.59
CA ARG A 248 3.47 -18.29 27.19
C ARG A 248 2.42 -19.39 27.36
N ARG A 249 1.23 -19.05 27.87
CA ARG A 249 0.11 -19.99 28.03
C ARG A 249 -0.34 -20.52 26.67
N LEU A 250 -0.50 -19.63 25.68
CA LEU A 250 -0.89 -20.00 24.32
C LEU A 250 0.18 -20.86 23.63
N ALA A 251 1.47 -20.60 23.85
CA ALA A 251 2.57 -21.44 23.36
C ALA A 251 2.48 -22.88 23.89
N ALA A 252 2.08 -23.06 25.16
CA ALA A 252 1.92 -24.38 25.76
C ALA A 252 0.75 -25.15 25.12
N VAL A 253 -0.38 -24.48 24.89
CA VAL A 253 -1.54 -25.06 24.17
C VAL A 253 -1.14 -25.43 22.73
N LEU A 254 -0.51 -24.50 22.02
CA LEU A 254 -0.04 -24.70 20.64
C LEU A 254 0.86 -25.93 20.53
N ARG A 255 1.88 -26.03 21.40
CA ARG A 255 2.88 -27.11 21.35
C ARG A 255 2.39 -28.42 21.95
N GLY A 256 1.35 -28.39 22.78
CA GLY A 256 0.65 -29.60 23.23
C GLY A 256 0.06 -30.38 22.05
N ARG A 257 -0.35 -29.68 20.97
CA ARG A 257 -0.87 -30.30 19.75
C ARG A 257 0.14 -30.35 18.60
N PHE A 258 0.93 -29.31 18.43
CA PHE A 258 1.93 -29.19 17.36
C PHE A 258 3.31 -28.90 17.96
N PRO A 259 4.07 -29.94 18.38
CA PRO A 259 5.28 -29.76 19.20
C PRO A 259 6.39 -28.89 18.60
N LYS A 260 6.42 -28.74 17.27
CA LYS A 260 7.41 -27.95 16.54
C LYS A 260 6.93 -26.55 16.15
N ALA A 261 5.69 -26.19 16.49
CA ALA A 261 5.11 -24.93 16.05
C ALA A 261 5.81 -23.72 16.71
N GLU A 262 6.07 -22.72 15.88
CA GLU A 262 6.61 -21.44 16.28
C GLU A 262 5.53 -20.56 16.92
N LEU A 263 5.94 -19.70 17.87
CA LEU A 263 5.11 -18.58 18.30
C LEU A 263 5.89 -17.29 18.10
N LEU A 264 5.28 -16.32 17.41
CA LEU A 264 5.86 -15.03 17.12
C LEU A 264 5.03 -13.90 17.72
N LEU A 265 5.70 -12.85 18.18
CA LEU A 265 5.08 -11.61 18.66
C LEU A 265 5.52 -10.43 17.79
N SER A 266 4.70 -9.38 17.71
CA SER A 266 5.12 -8.07 17.17
C SER A 266 5.10 -6.99 18.23
N THR A 267 5.69 -5.85 17.88
CA THR A 267 5.63 -4.59 18.64
C THR A 267 4.58 -3.62 18.11
N GLN A 268 3.67 -4.11 17.26
CA GLN A 268 2.62 -3.31 16.63
C GLN A 268 1.79 -2.58 17.69
N GLY A 269 1.54 -1.29 17.48
CA GLY A 269 0.70 -0.45 18.33
C GLY A 269 1.36 0.06 19.61
N PHE A 270 2.52 -0.46 20.03
CA PHE A 270 3.15 -0.02 21.27
C PHE A 270 3.64 1.42 21.23
N ASP A 271 3.45 2.10 22.35
CA ASP A 271 4.05 3.40 22.66
C ASP A 271 5.54 3.21 23.08
N ALA A 272 6.24 4.28 23.41
CA ALA A 272 7.66 4.17 23.79
C ALA A 272 7.88 3.28 25.03
N ALA A 273 7.04 3.45 26.05
CA ALA A 273 7.16 2.70 27.29
C ALA A 273 6.86 1.20 27.08
N GLY A 274 5.82 0.88 26.30
CA GLY A 274 5.47 -0.47 25.90
C GLY A 274 6.56 -1.11 25.07
N LEU A 275 7.16 -0.38 24.13
CA LEU A 275 8.28 -0.89 23.35
C LEU A 275 9.50 -1.23 24.23
N ASP A 276 9.86 -0.35 25.17
CA ASP A 276 10.96 -0.61 26.10
C ASP A 276 10.67 -1.77 27.05
N ALA A 277 9.43 -1.88 27.53
CA ALA A 277 8.97 -3.02 28.32
C ALA A 277 9.03 -4.33 27.53
N PHE A 278 8.70 -4.32 26.24
CA PHE A 278 8.82 -5.48 25.35
C PHE A 278 10.27 -5.95 25.25
N TYR A 279 11.22 -5.05 24.97
CA TYR A 279 12.63 -5.42 24.91
C TYR A 279 13.17 -5.91 26.26
N THR A 280 12.69 -5.34 27.37
CA THR A 280 13.02 -5.82 28.71
C THR A 280 12.59 -7.28 28.92
N GLN A 281 11.44 -7.69 28.37
CA GLN A 281 11.03 -9.08 28.40
C GLN A 281 11.91 -9.96 27.50
N LEU A 282 12.35 -9.47 26.33
CA LEU A 282 13.23 -10.24 25.43
C LEU A 282 14.61 -10.53 26.02
N VAL A 283 15.14 -9.66 26.88
CA VAL A 283 16.42 -9.89 27.59
C VAL A 283 16.36 -11.17 28.44
N LYS A 284 15.17 -11.56 28.92
CA LYS A 284 14.95 -12.80 29.70
C LYS A 284 15.03 -14.07 28.84
N GLN A 285 15.10 -13.93 27.51
CA GLN A 285 15.18 -15.01 26.54
C GLN A 285 14.14 -16.12 26.77
N PRO A 286 12.83 -15.79 26.82
CA PRO A 286 11.78 -16.81 26.95
C PRO A 286 11.91 -17.90 25.88
N ARG A 287 12.11 -19.15 26.32
CA ARG A 287 12.21 -20.33 25.44
C ARG A 287 10.92 -20.66 24.68
N TRP A 288 9.79 -20.11 25.14
CA TRP A 288 8.51 -20.32 24.47
C TRP A 288 8.35 -19.43 23.23
N LEU A 289 9.10 -18.33 23.11
CA LEU A 289 9.08 -17.41 21.98
C LEU A 289 10.02 -17.91 20.88
N SER A 290 9.58 -17.87 19.62
CA SER A 290 10.34 -18.37 18.47
C SER A 290 10.89 -17.27 17.57
N GLY A 291 10.25 -16.10 17.50
CA GLY A 291 10.66 -15.01 16.63
C GLY A 291 9.85 -13.73 16.87
N ILE A 292 10.31 -12.63 16.28
CA ILE A 292 9.60 -11.36 16.26
C ILE A 292 9.19 -11.06 14.81
N PHE A 293 7.97 -10.57 14.60
CA PHE A 293 7.56 -10.04 13.30
C PHE A 293 7.37 -8.53 13.34
N VAL A 294 7.76 -7.85 12.26
CA VAL A 294 7.77 -6.38 12.16
C VAL A 294 6.99 -5.95 10.92
N GLY A 295 5.98 -5.09 11.10
CA GLY A 295 5.04 -4.67 10.06
C GLY A 295 4.43 -3.31 10.35
N PRO A 296 3.19 -3.04 9.91
CA PRO A 296 2.46 -1.80 10.18
C PRO A 296 2.45 -1.39 11.65
N GLN A 297 2.24 -0.09 11.89
CA GLN A 297 2.14 0.53 13.23
C GLN A 297 3.27 0.15 14.21
N THR A 298 4.49 -0.02 13.70
CA THR A 298 5.66 -0.30 14.54
C THR A 298 6.48 0.97 14.73
N ARG A 299 6.80 1.29 16.00
CA ARG A 299 7.44 2.55 16.42
C ARG A 299 8.94 2.70 16.09
N GLU A 300 9.60 1.66 15.60
CA GLU A 300 11.02 1.72 15.21
C GLU A 300 11.24 1.09 13.84
N SER A 301 12.35 1.45 13.18
CA SER A 301 12.75 0.84 11.92
C SER A 301 13.16 -0.63 12.11
N VAL A 302 13.10 -1.43 11.04
CA VAL A 302 13.55 -2.83 11.06
C VAL A 302 15.02 -2.93 11.49
N ALA A 303 15.88 -2.01 11.05
CA ALA A 303 17.27 -1.95 11.46
C ALA A 303 17.44 -1.72 12.98
N ALA A 304 16.63 -0.85 13.57
CA ALA A 304 16.61 -0.63 15.02
C ALA A 304 16.13 -1.87 15.77
N HIS A 305 15.09 -2.57 15.27
CA HIS A 305 14.66 -3.86 15.83
C HIS A 305 15.78 -4.90 15.81
N LEU A 306 16.44 -5.10 14.66
CA LEU A 306 17.56 -6.03 14.52
C LEU A 306 18.69 -5.72 15.51
N HIS A 307 19.02 -4.43 15.66
CA HIS A 307 20.03 -3.97 16.60
C HIS A 307 19.65 -4.27 18.07
N ARG A 308 18.43 -3.90 18.50
CA ARG A 308 17.98 -4.08 19.90
C ARG A 308 17.73 -5.55 20.25
N ILE A 309 17.22 -6.35 19.32
CA ILE A 309 17.05 -7.80 19.49
C ILE A 309 18.41 -8.50 19.58
N ALA A 310 19.42 -7.99 18.88
CA ALA A 310 20.81 -8.45 18.92
C ALA A 310 20.95 -9.97 18.68
N GLY A 311 20.21 -10.49 17.68
CA GLY A 311 20.26 -11.90 17.29
C GLY A 311 19.63 -12.90 18.25
N ARG A 312 19.04 -12.46 19.38
CA ARG A 312 18.36 -13.36 20.35
C ARG A 312 17.18 -14.09 19.74
N TYR A 313 16.50 -13.45 18.80
CA TYR A 313 15.35 -13.98 18.06
C TYR A 313 15.49 -13.62 16.58
N PRO A 314 15.07 -14.50 15.66
CA PRO A 314 14.94 -14.12 14.26
C PRO A 314 13.86 -13.04 14.10
N VAL A 315 14.11 -12.11 13.18
CA VAL A 315 13.15 -11.10 12.76
C VAL A 315 12.56 -11.49 11.41
N GLU A 316 11.24 -11.46 11.32
CA GLU A 316 10.46 -11.70 10.11
C GLU A 316 9.69 -10.45 9.70
N LEU A 317 9.64 -10.17 8.41
CA LEU A 317 8.89 -9.03 7.90
C LEU A 317 7.41 -9.38 7.74
N TYR A 318 6.56 -8.40 8.01
CA TYR A 318 5.14 -8.44 7.77
C TYR A 318 4.72 -7.21 6.93
N PRO A 319 5.18 -7.13 5.66
CA PRO A 319 5.05 -5.92 4.86
C PRO A 319 3.61 -5.71 4.38
N ASP A 320 3.14 -4.47 4.48
CA ASP A 320 1.85 -4.03 3.91
C ASP A 320 1.92 -3.88 2.39
N THR A 321 1.37 -4.85 1.68
CA THR A 321 1.30 -4.81 0.21
C THR A 321 0.01 -4.17 -0.30
N ALA A 322 -1.00 -4.02 0.56
CA ALA A 322 -2.37 -3.71 0.19
C ALA A 322 -2.73 -2.23 0.18
N HIS A 323 -2.15 -1.44 1.07
CA HIS A 323 -2.57 -0.05 1.25
C HIS A 323 -1.70 0.95 0.48
N ALA A 324 -2.32 2.03 0.01
CA ALA A 324 -1.68 3.13 -0.73
C ALA A 324 -1.47 4.40 0.11
N MET A 325 -2.25 4.57 1.18
CA MET A 325 -2.15 5.69 2.14
C MET A 325 -2.53 5.20 3.54
N GLN A 326 -2.21 5.97 4.59
CA GLN A 326 -2.45 5.53 5.98
C GLN A 326 -1.94 4.09 6.21
N ALA A 327 -0.71 3.84 5.73
CA ALA A 327 -0.13 2.54 5.48
C ALA A 327 1.31 2.47 6.01
N GLN A 328 1.88 1.27 6.07
CA GLN A 328 3.33 1.11 6.32
C GLN A 328 4.17 1.59 5.13
N LEU A 329 3.70 1.31 3.90
CA LEU A 329 4.36 1.66 2.65
C LEU A 329 3.42 2.55 1.82
N PRO A 330 3.26 3.84 2.18
CA PRO A 330 2.40 4.76 1.43
C PRO A 330 2.97 5.06 0.04
N VAL A 331 2.11 5.48 -0.90
CA VAL A 331 2.55 6.03 -2.19
C VAL A 331 3.20 7.40 -1.91
N PRO A 332 4.47 7.62 -2.34
CA PRO A 332 5.13 8.91 -2.16
C PRO A 332 4.50 9.96 -3.06
N ASP A 333 4.40 11.19 -2.57
CA ASP A 333 3.96 12.37 -3.33
C ASP A 333 2.65 12.13 -4.09
N TRP A 334 1.69 11.46 -3.44
CA TRP A 334 0.49 10.99 -4.12
C TRP A 334 -0.51 12.14 -4.30
N HIS A 335 -0.74 12.54 -5.55
CA HIS A 335 -1.60 13.68 -5.86
C HIS A 335 -3.01 13.53 -5.25
N PRO A 336 -3.57 14.58 -4.61
CA PRO A 336 -4.80 14.48 -3.82
C PRO A 336 -6.01 14.01 -4.61
N ALA A 337 -6.12 14.33 -5.90
CA ALA A 337 -7.20 13.82 -6.75
C ALA A 337 -7.19 12.29 -6.88
N PHE A 338 -6.02 11.64 -6.92
CA PHE A 338 -5.95 10.18 -6.90
C PHE A 338 -6.24 9.62 -5.51
N ALA A 339 -5.61 10.17 -4.46
CA ALA A 339 -5.81 9.71 -3.10
C ALA A 339 -7.29 9.77 -2.67
N LEU A 340 -7.96 10.88 -2.99
CA LEU A 340 -9.35 11.12 -2.63
C LEU A 340 -10.35 10.18 -3.32
N THR A 341 -10.10 9.86 -4.60
CA THR A 341 -11.00 9.05 -5.41
C THR A 341 -10.71 7.56 -5.24
N GLN A 342 -9.43 7.16 -5.39
CA GLN A 342 -9.02 5.76 -5.33
C GLN A 342 -8.98 5.20 -3.91
N GLY A 343 -8.80 6.05 -2.90
CA GLY A 343 -8.85 5.66 -1.50
C GLY A 343 -7.68 4.79 -1.04
N ARG A 344 -7.88 4.09 0.08
CA ARG A 344 -6.81 3.43 0.83
C ARG A 344 -6.35 2.10 0.23
N GLU A 345 -7.26 1.33 -0.36
CA GLU A 345 -7.03 -0.06 -0.82
C GLU A 345 -7.33 -0.24 -2.33
N PRO A 346 -6.80 0.62 -3.22
CA PRO A 346 -7.04 0.48 -4.66
C PRO A 346 -6.24 -0.69 -5.24
N VAL A 347 -6.50 -1.01 -6.51
CA VAL A 347 -5.59 -1.86 -7.31
C VAL A 347 -4.26 -1.12 -7.46
N ASN A 348 -3.18 -1.64 -6.89
CA ASN A 348 -1.94 -0.89 -6.67
C ASN A 348 -0.66 -1.66 -7.07
N PRO A 349 -0.49 -2.09 -8.33
CA PRO A 349 0.79 -2.62 -8.77
C PRO A 349 1.87 -1.54 -8.62
N ARG A 350 2.88 -1.79 -7.78
CA ARG A 350 3.98 -0.86 -7.52
C ARG A 350 5.36 -1.53 -7.64
N PRO A 351 5.79 -1.94 -8.85
CA PRO A 351 7.07 -2.59 -9.06
C PRO A 351 8.24 -1.90 -8.33
N ALA A 352 8.49 -0.63 -8.62
CA ALA A 352 9.61 0.15 -8.08
C ALA A 352 9.49 0.26 -6.57
N ALA A 353 8.32 0.68 -6.06
CA ALA A 353 8.11 0.87 -4.63
C ALA A 353 8.33 -0.41 -3.82
N MET A 354 7.83 -1.55 -4.31
CA MET A 354 8.00 -2.82 -3.62
C MET A 354 9.43 -3.34 -3.69
N GLN A 355 10.16 -3.08 -4.79
CA GLN A 355 11.58 -3.38 -4.90
C GLN A 355 12.40 -2.59 -3.87
N ALA A 356 12.23 -1.26 -3.82
CA ALA A 356 12.94 -0.41 -2.85
C ALA A 356 12.60 -0.78 -1.41
N ALA A 357 11.31 -1.06 -1.11
CA ALA A 357 10.89 -1.52 0.20
C ALA A 357 11.55 -2.87 0.57
N PHE A 358 11.62 -3.83 -0.37
CA PHE A 358 12.30 -5.10 -0.14
C PHE A 358 13.79 -4.91 0.15
N ASP A 359 14.49 -4.10 -0.66
CA ASP A 359 15.92 -3.86 -0.50
C ASP A 359 16.26 -3.14 0.81
N HIS A 360 15.38 -2.22 1.24
CA HIS A 360 15.54 -1.48 2.49
C HIS A 360 15.22 -2.34 3.72
N LEU A 361 14.17 -3.16 3.68
CA LEU A 361 13.65 -3.87 4.85
C LEU A 361 14.22 -5.28 5.04
N SER A 362 14.55 -5.98 3.95
CA SER A 362 14.95 -7.40 4.01
C SER A 362 16.33 -7.70 4.64
N PRO A 363 17.35 -6.83 4.60
CA PRO A 363 18.67 -7.17 5.14
C PRO A 363 18.62 -7.58 6.62
N GLY A 364 19.26 -8.70 6.96
CA GLY A 364 19.31 -9.23 8.33
C GLY A 364 18.04 -9.94 8.81
N THR A 365 16.97 -9.96 8.02
CA THR A 365 15.72 -10.68 8.34
C THR A 365 15.72 -12.11 7.78
N ARG A 366 14.87 -12.99 8.32
CA ARG A 366 14.76 -14.38 7.82
C ARG A 366 13.86 -14.54 6.60
N GLY A 367 13.12 -13.49 6.23
CA GLY A 367 12.07 -13.55 5.22
C GLY A 367 10.84 -12.72 5.56
N ALA A 368 9.76 -12.93 4.80
CA ALA A 368 8.54 -12.13 4.91
C ALA A 368 7.26 -12.98 4.81
N VAL A 369 6.20 -12.53 5.49
CA VAL A 369 4.81 -12.91 5.24
C VAL A 369 4.05 -11.63 4.89
N SER A 370 3.68 -11.42 3.63
CA SER A 370 2.99 -10.18 3.22
C SER A 370 1.59 -10.06 3.82
N TYR A 371 1.28 -8.87 4.32
CA TYR A 371 -0.07 -8.48 4.73
C TYR A 371 -0.87 -8.03 3.51
N SER A 372 -1.95 -8.76 3.20
CA SER A 372 -2.79 -8.55 2.02
C SER A 372 -4.26 -8.48 2.41
N GLU A 373 -5.00 -7.59 1.74
CA GLU A 373 -6.46 -7.43 1.89
C GLU A 373 -7.25 -8.14 0.78
N GLY A 374 -6.60 -8.73 -0.22
CA GLY A 374 -7.29 -9.50 -1.26
C GLY A 374 -6.55 -9.54 -2.59
N VAL A 375 -7.27 -9.29 -3.68
CA VAL A 375 -6.71 -9.33 -5.04
C VAL A 375 -6.18 -7.98 -5.53
N ASN A 376 -6.45 -6.88 -4.83
CA ASN A 376 -6.01 -5.55 -5.23
C ASN A 376 -4.48 -5.41 -5.29
N ASP A 377 -3.78 -6.14 -4.42
CA ASP A 377 -2.32 -6.14 -4.28
C ASP A 377 -1.66 -7.39 -4.86
N ASP A 378 -2.36 -8.09 -5.76
CA ASP A 378 -1.90 -9.34 -6.36
C ASP A 378 -0.48 -9.26 -6.94
N TRP A 379 -0.16 -8.17 -7.64
CA TRP A 379 1.19 -7.92 -8.13
C TRP A 379 2.23 -7.89 -7.01
N ASN A 380 1.97 -7.07 -5.99
CA ASN A 380 2.91 -6.79 -4.91
C ASN A 380 3.23 -8.09 -4.17
N VAL A 381 2.23 -8.91 -3.85
CA VAL A 381 2.42 -10.22 -3.21
C VAL A 381 3.35 -11.12 -4.05
N HIS A 382 3.09 -11.25 -5.35
CA HIS A 382 3.93 -12.08 -6.22
C HIS A 382 5.36 -11.55 -6.38
N GLN A 383 5.53 -10.22 -6.41
CA GLN A 383 6.84 -9.60 -6.45
C GLN A 383 7.63 -9.90 -5.17
N TRP A 384 7.03 -9.75 -3.99
CA TRP A 384 7.66 -10.10 -2.71
C TRP A 384 8.07 -11.59 -2.64
N LEU A 385 7.21 -12.50 -3.13
CA LEU A 385 7.56 -13.93 -3.23
C LEU A 385 8.75 -14.17 -4.17
N ALA A 386 8.77 -13.50 -5.33
CA ALA A 386 9.84 -13.63 -6.31
C ALA A 386 11.18 -13.10 -5.76
N LEU A 387 11.17 -11.93 -5.11
CA LEU A 387 12.36 -11.33 -4.49
C LEU A 387 12.91 -12.16 -3.32
N GLY A 388 12.01 -12.78 -2.55
CA GLY A 388 12.39 -13.75 -1.52
C GLY A 388 12.98 -15.05 -2.08
N TRP A 389 12.70 -15.39 -3.34
CA TRP A 389 13.27 -16.53 -4.04
C TRP A 389 14.64 -16.23 -4.63
N LYS A 390 14.74 -15.21 -5.49
CA LYS A 390 15.99 -14.79 -6.14
C LYS A 390 15.97 -13.31 -6.50
N ALA A 391 17.14 -12.70 -6.71
CA ALA A 391 17.29 -11.30 -7.09
C ALA A 391 17.01 -11.08 -8.60
N ASP A 392 15.79 -11.38 -9.04
CA ASP A 392 15.34 -11.06 -10.40
C ASP A 392 15.04 -9.57 -10.55
N THR A 393 15.20 -9.04 -11.76
CA THR A 393 14.75 -7.68 -12.07
C THR A 393 13.22 -7.61 -12.10
N GLU A 394 12.66 -6.42 -11.89
CA GLU A 394 11.21 -6.18 -11.95
C GLU A 394 10.61 -6.61 -13.30
N LEU A 395 11.32 -6.34 -14.39
CA LEU A 395 10.91 -6.73 -15.73
C LEU A 395 10.90 -8.26 -15.90
N ASP A 396 11.83 -8.97 -15.28
CA ASP A 396 11.84 -10.44 -15.34
C ASP A 396 10.69 -11.04 -14.53
N ILE A 397 10.38 -10.47 -13.36
CA ILE A 397 9.20 -10.82 -12.57
C ILE A 397 7.93 -10.54 -13.38
N ALA A 398 7.86 -9.40 -14.07
CA ALA A 398 6.72 -9.02 -14.90
C ALA A 398 6.52 -9.98 -16.08
N LYS A 399 7.59 -10.36 -16.78
CA LYS A 399 7.52 -11.37 -17.85
C LYS A 399 7.05 -12.73 -17.32
N GLN A 400 7.51 -13.14 -16.14
CA GLN A 400 7.06 -14.36 -15.48
C GLN A 400 5.57 -14.30 -15.13
N TYR A 401 5.11 -13.18 -14.57
CA TYR A 401 3.69 -12.93 -14.26
C TYR A 401 2.83 -12.94 -15.53
N SER A 402 3.26 -12.24 -16.58
CA SER A 402 2.62 -12.23 -17.89
C SER A 402 2.44 -13.63 -18.46
N ARG A 403 3.48 -14.46 -18.47
CA ARG A 403 3.38 -15.85 -18.94
C ARG A 403 2.48 -16.70 -18.06
N PHE A 404 2.53 -16.48 -16.74
CA PHE A 404 1.82 -17.32 -15.79
C PHE A 404 0.31 -17.09 -15.81
N TYR A 405 -0.11 -15.83 -15.72
CA TYR A 405 -1.51 -15.44 -15.58
C TYR A 405 -2.12 -14.92 -16.88
N ILE A 406 -1.39 -14.10 -17.64
CA ILE A 406 -2.00 -13.31 -18.72
C ILE A 406 -1.98 -14.06 -20.05
N GLY A 407 -0.88 -14.75 -20.36
CA GLY A 407 -0.63 -15.39 -21.65
C GLY A 407 -0.19 -14.42 -22.75
N ASP A 408 0.17 -13.19 -22.38
CA ASP A 408 0.62 -12.14 -23.30
C ASP A 408 1.81 -11.39 -22.67
N LEU A 409 2.98 -11.48 -23.31
CA LEU A 409 4.20 -10.84 -22.83
C LEU A 409 4.17 -9.32 -22.92
N ALA A 410 3.33 -8.72 -23.76
CA ALA A 410 3.19 -7.26 -23.82
C ALA A 410 2.71 -6.68 -22.48
N PHE A 411 1.99 -7.49 -21.68
CA PHE A 411 1.54 -7.11 -20.35
C PHE A 411 2.68 -6.78 -19.38
N ALA A 412 3.91 -7.27 -19.62
CA ALA A 412 5.03 -7.10 -18.69
C ALA A 412 5.41 -5.64 -18.43
N THR A 413 4.97 -4.72 -19.29
CA THR A 413 5.19 -3.27 -19.12
C THR A 413 4.10 -2.58 -18.30
N ILE A 414 2.88 -3.16 -18.25
CA ILE A 414 1.70 -2.52 -17.66
C ILE A 414 1.86 -2.21 -16.16
N PRO A 415 2.40 -3.11 -15.30
CA PRO A 415 2.58 -2.78 -13.88
C PRO A 415 3.39 -1.50 -13.65
N ALA A 416 4.49 -1.32 -14.38
CA ALA A 416 5.35 -0.13 -14.26
C ALA A 416 4.69 1.12 -14.84
N MET A 417 3.92 0.98 -15.92
CA MET A 417 3.14 2.08 -16.49
C MET A 417 2.07 2.59 -15.50
N LEU A 418 1.36 1.68 -14.82
CA LEU A 418 0.36 2.03 -13.80
C LEU A 418 0.97 2.67 -12.54
N GLU A 419 2.17 2.25 -12.14
CA GLU A 419 2.90 2.93 -11.07
C GLU A 419 3.32 4.34 -11.49
N ALA A 420 3.76 4.52 -12.74
CA ALA A 420 4.12 5.83 -13.28
C ALA A 420 2.93 6.78 -13.46
N ASN A 421 1.71 6.26 -13.67
CA ASN A 421 0.49 7.08 -13.72
C ASN A 421 0.27 7.91 -12.44
N TRP A 422 0.69 7.39 -11.28
CA TRP A 422 0.53 8.07 -9.99
C TRP A 422 1.62 9.10 -9.68
N ARG A 423 2.60 9.30 -10.57
CA ARG A 423 3.66 10.29 -10.38
C ARG A 423 3.23 11.64 -10.97
N GLY A 424 3.32 12.68 -10.13
CA GLY A 424 3.03 14.04 -10.52
C GLY A 424 1.53 14.30 -10.76
N ASP A 425 1.26 15.43 -11.42
CA ASP A 425 -0.09 15.89 -11.67
C ASP A 425 -0.83 15.03 -12.72
N PRO A 426 -2.00 14.45 -12.40
CA PRO A 426 -2.76 13.63 -13.35
C PRO A 426 -3.15 14.39 -14.62
N ALA A 427 -3.42 15.71 -14.52
CA ALA A 427 -3.85 16.51 -15.67
C ALA A 427 -2.74 16.62 -16.73
N ASP A 428 -1.49 16.75 -16.27
CA ASP A 428 -0.31 16.93 -17.11
C ASP A 428 0.34 15.61 -17.52
N ASN A 429 0.00 14.51 -16.85
CA ASN A 429 0.55 13.19 -17.14
C ASN A 429 -0.12 12.54 -18.38
N VAL A 430 0.44 12.82 -19.56
CA VAL A 430 0.01 12.19 -20.84
C VAL A 430 0.25 10.68 -20.89
N GLY A 431 1.10 10.13 -20.01
CA GLY A 431 1.36 8.70 -19.90
C GLY A 431 0.12 7.89 -19.53
N ILE A 432 -0.84 8.50 -18.82
CA ILE A 432 -2.09 7.85 -18.40
C ILE A 432 -2.90 7.33 -19.61
N ASP A 433 -3.01 8.13 -20.67
CA ASP A 433 -3.72 7.73 -21.88
C ASP A 433 -2.95 6.60 -22.62
N ALA A 434 -1.62 6.68 -22.65
CA ALA A 434 -0.79 5.63 -23.23
C ALA A 434 -0.91 4.29 -22.46
N THR A 435 -1.05 4.34 -21.14
CA THR A 435 -1.29 3.18 -20.29
C THR A 435 -2.63 2.52 -20.60
N LEU A 436 -3.69 3.33 -20.75
CA LEU A 436 -5.02 2.84 -21.14
C LEU A 436 -4.98 2.15 -22.51
N ASP A 437 -4.34 2.79 -23.50
CA ASP A 437 -4.19 2.21 -24.85
C ASP A 437 -3.40 0.88 -24.83
N ALA A 438 -2.35 0.80 -24.01
CA ALA A 438 -1.53 -0.40 -23.88
C ALA A 438 -2.31 -1.57 -23.30
N ILE A 439 -3.07 -1.36 -22.22
CA ILE A 439 -3.85 -2.44 -21.59
C ILE A 439 -5.06 -2.88 -22.45
N ASP A 440 -5.59 -2.00 -23.31
CA ASP A 440 -6.69 -2.32 -24.24
C ASP A 440 -6.26 -3.24 -25.39
N ARG A 441 -4.95 -3.26 -25.68
CA ARG A 441 -4.35 -4.18 -26.65
C ARG A 441 -4.20 -5.59 -26.07
N ILE A 442 -4.07 -5.73 -24.76
CA ILE A 442 -4.02 -7.04 -24.10
C ILE A 442 -5.38 -7.73 -24.27
N LYS A 443 -5.40 -8.97 -24.78
CA LYS A 443 -6.65 -9.69 -25.08
C LYS A 443 -7.08 -10.71 -24.02
N SER A 444 -6.27 -10.87 -22.96
CA SER A 444 -6.58 -11.78 -21.87
C SER A 444 -7.87 -11.38 -21.16
N THR A 445 -8.76 -12.35 -20.93
CA THR A 445 -10.07 -12.16 -20.26
C THR A 445 -10.05 -12.57 -18.79
N ARG A 446 -8.86 -12.89 -18.26
CA ARG A 446 -8.69 -13.26 -16.85
C ARG A 446 -8.88 -12.05 -15.95
N TRP A 447 -9.33 -12.29 -14.72
CA TRP A 447 -9.52 -11.22 -13.73
C TRP A 447 -8.23 -10.44 -13.47
N GLN A 448 -7.05 -11.07 -13.56
CA GLN A 448 -5.77 -10.39 -13.42
C GLN A 448 -5.61 -9.28 -14.47
N ALA A 449 -6.00 -9.52 -15.72
CA ALA A 449 -5.92 -8.47 -16.74
C ALA A 449 -7.00 -7.39 -16.52
N ASP A 450 -8.19 -7.79 -16.08
CA ASP A 450 -9.29 -6.87 -15.80
C ASP A 450 -9.02 -5.94 -14.62
N LEU A 451 -8.26 -6.38 -13.60
CA LEU A 451 -7.82 -5.52 -12.49
C LEU A 451 -7.03 -4.32 -13.00
N TYR A 452 -6.11 -4.56 -13.94
CA TYR A 452 -5.22 -3.54 -14.47
C TYR A 452 -5.97 -2.67 -15.48
N ARG A 453 -6.94 -3.22 -16.22
CA ARG A 453 -7.87 -2.42 -17.03
C ARG A 453 -8.70 -1.49 -16.17
N TYR A 454 -9.29 -2.01 -15.09
CA TYR A 454 -10.06 -1.20 -14.14
C TYR A 454 -9.21 -0.03 -13.63
N ARG A 455 -7.99 -0.33 -13.20
CA ARG A 455 -7.06 0.69 -12.72
C ARG A 455 -6.68 1.73 -13.77
N ALA A 456 -6.38 1.31 -15.01
CA ALA A 456 -6.04 2.24 -16.09
C ALA A 456 -7.23 3.13 -16.50
N VAL A 457 -8.44 2.57 -16.56
CA VAL A 457 -9.68 3.33 -16.82
C VAL A 457 -9.94 4.33 -15.70
N TYR A 458 -9.71 3.94 -14.44
CA TYR A 458 -9.83 4.82 -13.29
C TYR A 458 -8.86 6.00 -13.39
N ASP A 459 -7.58 5.74 -13.71
CA ASP A 459 -6.58 6.79 -13.82
C ASP A 459 -6.93 7.79 -14.94
N ALA A 460 -7.39 7.29 -16.10
CA ALA A 460 -7.86 8.11 -17.20
C ALA A 460 -9.12 8.93 -16.85
N LEU A 461 -10.03 8.36 -16.05
CA LEU A 461 -11.21 9.06 -15.56
C LEU A 461 -10.82 10.22 -14.66
N VAL A 462 -9.94 10.00 -13.68
CA VAL A 462 -9.44 11.05 -12.77
C VAL A 462 -8.76 12.16 -13.56
N ARG A 463 -7.88 11.82 -14.52
CA ARG A 463 -7.23 12.80 -15.40
C ARG A 463 -8.25 13.68 -16.13
N ALA A 464 -9.20 13.07 -16.83
CA ALA A 464 -10.20 13.81 -17.61
C ALA A 464 -11.07 14.72 -16.74
N ARG A 465 -11.48 14.23 -15.56
CA ARG A 465 -12.27 14.99 -14.59
C ARG A 465 -11.48 16.15 -13.98
N LEU A 466 -10.22 15.92 -13.60
CA LEU A 466 -9.38 16.96 -12.98
C LEU A 466 -9.13 18.13 -13.94
N MET A 467 -8.85 17.85 -15.22
CA MET A 467 -8.69 18.90 -16.24
C MET A 467 -9.93 19.81 -16.33
N GLY A 468 -11.13 19.20 -16.43
CA GLY A 468 -12.39 19.94 -16.49
C GLY A 468 -12.67 20.72 -15.21
N ALA A 469 -12.46 20.08 -14.05
CA ALA A 469 -12.67 20.68 -12.74
C ALA A 469 -11.79 21.91 -12.51
N ARG A 470 -10.49 21.84 -12.86
CA ARG A 470 -9.55 22.97 -12.76
C ARG A 470 -9.92 24.11 -13.69
N ALA A 471 -10.29 23.82 -14.94
CA ALA A 471 -10.71 24.86 -15.87
C ALA A 471 -11.95 25.62 -15.37
N ARG A 472 -12.95 24.91 -14.83
CA ARG A 472 -14.14 25.53 -14.22
C ARG A 472 -13.80 26.37 -12.99
N GLN A 473 -12.97 25.84 -12.08
CA GLN A 473 -12.56 26.56 -10.88
C GLN A 473 -11.73 27.80 -11.21
N ALA A 474 -10.75 27.71 -12.11
CA ALA A 474 -9.91 28.83 -12.50
C ALA A 474 -10.73 30.00 -13.06
N GLU A 475 -11.71 29.71 -13.93
CA GLU A 475 -12.61 30.73 -14.48
C GLU A 475 -13.52 31.34 -13.42
N ALA A 476 -14.07 30.53 -12.53
CA ALA A 476 -14.91 31.01 -11.43
C ALA A 476 -14.13 31.96 -10.50
N LEU A 477 -12.95 31.53 -10.03
CA LEU A 477 -12.11 32.36 -9.15
C LEU A 477 -11.59 33.61 -9.85
N TYR A 478 -11.24 33.51 -11.15
CA TYR A 478 -10.88 34.68 -11.95
C TYR A 478 -12.02 35.69 -12.02
N THR A 479 -13.24 35.23 -12.32
CA THR A 479 -14.43 36.08 -12.40
C THR A 479 -14.71 36.79 -11.08
N LEU A 480 -14.56 36.09 -9.95
CA LEU A 480 -14.71 36.67 -8.62
C LEU A 480 -13.66 37.75 -8.31
N ARG A 481 -12.44 37.65 -8.83
CA ARG A 481 -11.45 38.74 -8.72
C ARG A 481 -11.84 39.99 -9.50
N GLN A 482 -12.63 39.85 -10.56
CA GLN A 482 -13.09 41.00 -11.37
C GLN A 482 -14.27 41.77 -10.75
N THR A 483 -14.74 41.35 -9.58
CA THR A 483 -15.85 41.98 -8.86
C THR A 483 -15.79 43.51 -8.76
N PRO A 484 -14.62 44.17 -8.57
CA PRO A 484 -14.55 45.64 -8.58
C PRO A 484 -15.02 46.29 -9.89
N GLY A 485 -14.81 45.63 -11.03
CA GLY A 485 -15.16 46.14 -12.36
C GLY A 485 -16.56 45.75 -12.84
N ILE A 486 -17.05 44.56 -12.47
CA ILE A 486 -18.34 44.03 -12.97
C ILE A 486 -19.45 44.01 -11.91
N GLY A 487 -19.11 44.20 -10.65
CA GLY A 487 -20.03 44.18 -9.52
C GLY A 487 -20.35 42.77 -8.97
N PRO A 488 -20.62 42.62 -7.66
CA PRO A 488 -20.93 41.34 -6.99
C PRO A 488 -21.92 40.42 -7.70
N ASP A 489 -23.10 40.91 -8.10
CA ASP A 489 -24.15 40.07 -8.66
C ASP A 489 -23.73 39.42 -9.99
N ALA A 490 -23.07 40.20 -10.87
CA ALA A 490 -22.54 39.70 -12.14
C ALA A 490 -21.36 38.75 -11.92
N ALA A 491 -20.48 39.04 -10.95
CA ALA A 491 -19.35 38.17 -10.62
C ALA A 491 -19.81 36.80 -10.09
N VAL A 492 -20.79 36.78 -9.19
CA VAL A 492 -21.37 35.53 -8.65
C VAL A 492 -22.12 34.77 -9.75
N ALA A 493 -22.89 35.45 -10.60
CA ALA A 493 -23.56 34.80 -11.73
C ALA A 493 -22.56 34.16 -12.70
N GLY A 494 -21.47 34.86 -13.04
CA GLY A 494 -20.41 34.33 -13.90
C GLY A 494 -19.67 33.15 -13.28
N ALA A 495 -19.37 33.19 -11.98
CA ALA A 495 -18.75 32.08 -11.27
C ALA A 495 -19.66 30.82 -11.24
N ARG A 496 -20.95 31.00 -10.98
CA ARG A 496 -21.95 29.91 -11.07
C ARG A 496 -22.06 29.34 -12.48
N PHE A 497 -22.04 30.20 -13.50
CA PHE A 497 -22.04 29.78 -14.89
C PHE A 497 -20.82 28.92 -15.24
N ALA A 498 -19.62 29.32 -14.79
CA ALA A 498 -18.40 28.55 -15.01
C ALA A 498 -18.47 27.14 -14.39
N TYR A 499 -19.00 27.02 -13.16
CA TYR A 499 -19.18 25.74 -12.47
C TYR A 499 -20.30 24.88 -13.05
N ALA A 500 -21.34 25.47 -13.66
CA ALA A 500 -22.47 24.75 -14.23
C ALA A 500 -22.14 24.02 -15.55
N ARG A 501 -20.95 24.24 -16.12
CA ARG A 501 -20.56 23.58 -17.37
C ARG A 501 -20.42 22.07 -17.18
N PRO A 502 -21.00 21.25 -18.07
CA PRO A 502 -20.93 19.80 -17.97
C PRO A 502 -19.50 19.29 -18.16
N ASP A 503 -19.25 18.09 -17.67
CA ASP A 503 -18.04 17.35 -18.00
C ASP A 503 -18.02 16.97 -19.49
N ALA A 504 -16.82 16.71 -20.02
CA ALA A 504 -16.66 16.21 -21.37
C ALA A 504 -17.27 14.80 -21.52
N GLU A 505 -17.80 14.47 -22.71
CA GLU A 505 -18.42 13.17 -23.02
C GLU A 505 -17.55 11.98 -22.63
N ARG A 506 -16.22 12.11 -22.81
CA ARG A 506 -15.23 11.09 -22.42
C ARG A 506 -15.33 10.66 -20.96
N VAL A 507 -15.72 11.56 -20.04
CA VAL A 507 -15.90 11.24 -18.62
C VAL A 507 -17.02 10.22 -18.44
N ALA A 508 -18.16 10.41 -19.11
CA ALA A 508 -19.28 9.47 -19.06
C ALA A 508 -18.88 8.10 -19.62
N THR A 509 -18.22 8.07 -20.79
CA THR A 509 -17.73 6.83 -21.40
C THR A 509 -16.77 6.04 -20.50
N LEU A 510 -15.82 6.74 -19.87
CA LEU A 510 -14.86 6.11 -18.96
C LEU A 510 -15.55 5.59 -17.69
N HIS A 511 -16.48 6.35 -17.13
CA HIS A 511 -17.22 5.94 -15.94
C HIS A 511 -18.12 4.71 -16.19
N GLU A 512 -18.87 4.68 -17.30
CA GLU A 512 -19.66 3.51 -17.70
C GLU A 512 -18.78 2.27 -17.84
N ARG A 513 -17.63 2.43 -18.50
CA ARG A 513 -16.65 1.36 -18.65
C ARG A 513 -16.09 0.90 -17.30
N LEU A 514 -15.84 1.82 -16.37
CA LEU A 514 -15.37 1.52 -15.02
C LEU A 514 -16.38 0.68 -14.24
N VAL A 515 -17.66 1.05 -14.28
CA VAL A 515 -18.77 0.30 -13.65
C VAL A 515 -18.86 -1.12 -14.21
N LEU A 516 -18.81 -1.27 -15.55
CA LEU A 516 -18.86 -2.58 -16.19
C LEU A 516 -17.68 -3.48 -15.79
N LEU A 517 -16.47 -2.92 -15.73
CA LEU A 517 -15.28 -3.64 -15.27
C LEU A 517 -15.40 -4.05 -13.80
N ALA A 518 -15.98 -3.20 -12.96
CA ALA A 518 -16.20 -3.50 -11.56
C ALA A 518 -17.14 -4.70 -11.37
N ASP A 519 -18.28 -4.71 -12.07
CA ASP A 519 -19.24 -5.82 -12.01
C ASP A 519 -18.61 -7.14 -12.54
N GLN A 520 -17.75 -7.04 -13.56
CA GLN A 520 -17.00 -8.20 -14.09
C GLN A 520 -15.97 -8.74 -13.09
N LEU A 521 -15.25 -7.85 -12.40
CA LEU A 521 -14.27 -8.23 -11.37
C LEU A 521 -14.95 -8.85 -10.14
N TRP A 522 -16.11 -8.33 -9.74
CA TRP A 522 -16.95 -8.96 -8.74
C TRP A 522 -17.31 -10.40 -9.15
N THR A 523 -17.81 -10.59 -10.37
CA THR A 523 -18.21 -11.91 -10.86
C THR A 523 -17.05 -12.90 -10.95
N LYS A 524 -15.87 -12.45 -11.40
CA LYS A 524 -14.72 -13.34 -11.66
C LYS A 524 -13.83 -13.59 -10.45
N ALA A 525 -13.73 -12.61 -9.55
CA ALA A 525 -12.75 -12.61 -8.46
C ALA A 525 -13.32 -12.11 -7.12
N GLY A 526 -14.63 -11.88 -7.02
CA GLY A 526 -15.25 -11.38 -5.79
C GLY A 526 -14.76 -10.00 -5.36
N MET A 527 -14.23 -9.18 -6.28
CA MET A 527 -13.66 -7.88 -5.92
C MET A 527 -14.75 -6.88 -5.51
N GLN A 528 -14.64 -6.32 -4.31
CA GLN A 528 -15.65 -5.51 -3.66
C GLN A 528 -15.44 -4.01 -3.91
N LEU A 529 -15.66 -3.58 -5.15
CA LEU A 529 -15.37 -2.20 -5.58
C LEU A 529 -16.45 -1.18 -5.19
N SER A 530 -17.56 -1.61 -4.59
CA SER A 530 -18.68 -0.75 -4.16
C SER A 530 -19.38 -1.39 -2.96
N VAL A 531 -19.79 -0.57 -1.99
CA VAL A 531 -20.59 -1.01 -0.84
C VAL A 531 -21.95 -1.51 -1.32
N ALA A 532 -22.67 -0.68 -2.06
CA ALA A 532 -24.04 -0.99 -2.49
C ALA A 532 -24.10 -2.12 -3.53
N ARG A 533 -23.14 -2.17 -4.47
CA ARG A 533 -23.17 -3.14 -5.58
C ARG A 533 -22.50 -4.47 -5.26
N HIS A 534 -21.40 -4.43 -4.50
CA HIS A 534 -20.52 -5.59 -4.30
C HIS A 534 -20.38 -6.00 -2.83
N GLY A 535 -21.04 -5.31 -1.90
CA GLY A 535 -21.11 -5.69 -0.49
C GLY A 535 -19.85 -5.40 0.34
N ALA A 536 -19.00 -4.47 -0.12
CA ALA A 536 -17.87 -4.00 0.69
C ALA A 536 -18.35 -3.51 2.06
N SER A 537 -17.60 -3.77 3.12
CA SER A 537 -17.98 -3.35 4.48
C SER A 537 -18.00 -1.83 4.68
N HIS A 538 -17.17 -1.10 3.93
CA HIS A 538 -17.10 0.35 3.98
C HIS A 538 -16.36 0.89 2.73
N TRP A 539 -16.64 2.14 2.34
CA TRP A 539 -16.00 2.76 1.16
C TRP A 539 -14.45 2.77 1.26
N ARG A 540 -13.91 2.88 2.48
CA ARG A 540 -12.45 2.84 2.73
C ARG A 540 -11.81 1.46 2.49
N ARG A 541 -12.61 0.38 2.39
CA ARG A 541 -12.16 -1.01 2.23
C ARG A 541 -12.13 -1.44 0.76
N GLY A 542 -11.51 -0.61 -0.08
CA GLY A 542 -11.34 -0.86 -1.51
C GLY A 542 -12.56 -0.55 -2.40
N ALA A 543 -13.66 -0.05 -1.82
CA ALA A 543 -14.88 0.31 -2.55
C ALA A 543 -14.79 1.68 -3.26
N ASN A 544 -13.77 1.84 -4.08
CA ASN A 544 -13.43 3.12 -4.71
C ASN A 544 -14.29 3.51 -5.92
N LEU A 545 -15.16 2.61 -6.42
CA LEU A 545 -16.16 2.96 -7.43
C LEU A 545 -17.15 3.99 -6.87
N ASP A 546 -17.51 3.86 -5.59
CA ASP A 546 -18.45 4.77 -4.91
C ASP A 546 -17.89 6.21 -4.81
N ARG A 547 -16.58 6.37 -5.00
CA ARG A 547 -15.88 7.67 -4.96
C ARG A 547 -15.37 8.14 -6.32
N ALA A 548 -15.59 7.39 -7.40
CA ALA A 548 -15.06 7.73 -8.73
C ALA A 548 -15.55 9.09 -9.26
N MET A 549 -16.74 9.52 -8.82
CA MET A 549 -17.42 10.71 -9.31
C MET A 549 -17.54 11.86 -8.29
N ILE A 550 -16.90 11.78 -7.12
CA ILE A 550 -16.86 12.90 -6.16
C ILE A 550 -16.23 14.13 -6.81
N ASP A 551 -16.70 15.33 -6.46
CA ASP A 551 -16.17 16.57 -7.05
C ASP A 551 -14.65 16.72 -6.81
N LEU A 552 -13.95 17.29 -7.81
CA LEU A 552 -12.50 17.55 -7.78
C LEU A 552 -12.20 19.06 -7.81
N ASN A 553 -13.15 19.87 -7.35
CA ASN A 553 -13.04 21.32 -7.26
C ASN A 553 -13.79 21.83 -6.03
N ASP A 554 -13.61 23.11 -5.71
CA ASP A 554 -14.15 23.75 -4.52
C ASP A 554 -15.59 24.30 -4.71
N ARG A 555 -16.35 23.85 -5.71
CA ARG A 555 -17.64 24.47 -6.11
C ARG A 555 -18.58 24.68 -4.92
N VAL A 556 -18.80 23.65 -4.09
CA VAL A 556 -19.74 23.74 -2.95
C VAL A 556 -19.23 24.73 -1.90
N ALA A 557 -17.95 24.70 -1.57
CA ALA A 557 -17.34 25.64 -0.63
C ALA A 557 -17.37 27.08 -1.16
N VAL A 558 -17.08 27.29 -2.45
CA VAL A 558 -17.10 28.60 -3.10
C VAL A 558 -18.53 29.14 -3.17
N GLU A 559 -19.53 28.31 -3.47
CA GLU A 559 -20.94 28.72 -3.48
C GLU A 559 -21.43 29.18 -2.09
N ARG A 560 -21.05 28.45 -1.03
CA ARG A 560 -21.30 28.85 0.36
C ARG A 560 -20.67 30.22 0.64
N ASP A 561 -19.40 30.39 0.28
CA ASP A 561 -18.65 31.60 0.58
C ASP A 561 -19.17 32.82 -0.23
N MET A 562 -19.57 32.62 -1.50
CA MET A 562 -20.24 33.64 -2.31
C MET A 562 -21.57 34.07 -1.70
N THR A 563 -22.37 33.12 -1.20
CA THR A 563 -23.64 33.42 -0.54
C THR A 563 -23.41 34.24 0.74
N ALA A 564 -22.42 33.87 1.55
CA ALA A 564 -22.03 34.64 2.74
C ALA A 564 -21.54 36.05 2.37
N ALA A 565 -20.76 36.18 1.29
CA ALA A 565 -20.28 37.47 0.81
C ALA A 565 -21.42 38.39 0.36
N LEU A 566 -22.43 37.89 -0.35
CA LEU A 566 -23.60 38.69 -0.77
C LEU A 566 -24.49 39.13 0.40
N ALA A 567 -24.47 38.41 1.53
CA ALA A 567 -25.23 38.76 2.72
C ALA A 567 -24.62 39.93 3.52
N LEU A 568 -23.42 40.42 3.15
CA LEU A 568 -22.78 41.57 3.81
C LEU A 568 -23.55 42.87 3.54
N ALA A 569 -23.53 43.77 4.53
CA ALA A 569 -24.40 44.93 4.58
C ALA A 569 -24.10 45.98 3.49
N THR A 570 -22.82 46.12 3.13
CA THR A 570 -22.40 47.15 2.17
C THR A 570 -21.84 46.56 0.89
N ARG A 571 -22.03 47.29 -0.21
CA ARG A 571 -21.45 46.95 -1.52
C ARG A 571 -19.93 46.79 -1.46
N ALA A 572 -19.26 47.64 -0.68
CA ALA A 572 -17.81 47.60 -0.53
C ALA A 572 -17.34 46.32 0.19
N GLU A 573 -18.04 45.88 1.24
CA GLU A 573 -17.76 44.63 1.93
C GLU A 573 -18.01 43.40 1.04
N GLN A 574 -19.12 43.40 0.28
CA GLN A 574 -19.41 42.36 -0.71
C GLN A 574 -18.28 42.24 -1.74
N VAL A 575 -17.85 43.37 -2.32
CA VAL A 575 -16.76 43.41 -3.30
C VAL A 575 -15.47 42.85 -2.69
N LYS A 576 -15.09 43.31 -1.49
CA LYS A 576 -13.89 42.86 -0.80
C LYS A 576 -13.92 41.35 -0.52
N ALA A 577 -15.05 40.83 -0.03
CA ALA A 577 -15.20 39.42 0.28
C ALA A 577 -15.13 38.54 -0.98
N LEU A 578 -15.79 38.93 -2.08
CA LEU A 578 -15.74 38.17 -3.34
C LEU A 578 -14.34 38.18 -3.97
N VAL A 579 -13.63 39.31 -3.92
CA VAL A 579 -12.22 39.37 -4.35
C VAL A 579 -11.36 38.42 -3.52
N ALA A 580 -11.54 38.38 -2.20
CA ALA A 580 -10.80 37.47 -1.32
C ALA A 580 -11.09 35.98 -1.61
N ILE A 581 -12.31 35.63 -2.02
CA ILE A 581 -12.62 34.26 -2.47
C ILE A 581 -11.83 33.92 -3.75
N GLY A 582 -11.73 34.87 -4.69
CA GLY A 582 -10.99 34.70 -5.93
C GLY A 582 -9.46 34.78 -5.79
N ASP A 583 -8.94 35.42 -4.75
CA ASP A 583 -7.52 35.51 -4.40
C ASP A 583 -7.16 34.68 -3.17
N ARG A 584 -7.51 33.40 -3.22
CA ARG A 584 -7.31 32.45 -2.10
C ARG A 584 -5.85 32.32 -1.66
N TRP A 585 -4.92 32.41 -2.60
CA TRP A 585 -3.48 32.31 -2.35
C TRP A 585 -2.92 33.54 -1.62
N GLY A 586 -3.65 34.65 -1.57
CA GLY A 586 -3.22 35.88 -0.92
C GLY A 586 -2.15 36.63 -1.72
N MET A 587 -2.28 36.62 -3.06
CA MET A 587 -1.33 37.33 -3.94
C MET A 587 -1.35 38.83 -3.68
N ALA A 588 -2.52 39.41 -3.38
CA ALA A 588 -2.66 40.82 -3.05
C ALA A 588 -1.88 41.22 -1.79
N ASP A 589 -1.70 40.28 -0.85
CA ASP A 589 -0.97 40.48 0.40
C ASP A 589 0.51 40.08 0.29
N LEU A 590 0.98 39.68 -0.91
CA LEU A 590 2.32 39.10 -1.13
C LEU A 590 2.61 37.91 -0.19
N ALA A 591 1.58 37.10 0.08
CA ALA A 591 1.72 35.93 0.94
C ALA A 591 2.62 34.88 0.27
N LEU A 592 3.55 34.33 1.04
CA LEU A 592 4.18 33.06 0.69
C LEU A 592 3.19 31.95 1.09
N TYR A 593 2.76 31.14 0.14
CA TYR A 593 1.69 30.16 0.32
C TYR A 593 2.20 28.73 0.08
N ASP A 594 1.75 27.81 0.91
CA ASP A 594 1.96 26.38 0.79
C ASP A 594 0.61 25.65 0.88
N ASP A 595 0.29 24.83 -0.13
CA ASP A 595 -0.72 23.77 -0.07
C ASP A 595 0.00 22.48 0.29
N LEU A 596 0.05 22.16 1.58
CA LEU A 596 0.89 21.08 2.11
C LEU A 596 0.39 19.68 1.71
N GLY A 597 -0.80 19.58 1.12
CA GLY A 597 -1.32 18.31 0.63
C GLY A 597 -1.19 18.11 -0.88
N ASP A 598 -0.66 19.09 -1.59
CA ASP A 598 -0.38 19.03 -3.03
C ASP A 598 1.13 19.05 -3.28
N PRO A 599 1.75 17.93 -3.68
CA PRO A 599 3.20 17.84 -3.91
C PRO A 599 3.77 18.84 -4.93
N GLY A 600 2.92 19.47 -5.75
CA GLY A 600 3.33 20.53 -6.67
C GLY A 600 3.37 21.93 -6.06
N ASN A 601 2.83 22.13 -4.84
CA ASN A 601 2.49 23.44 -4.28
C ASN A 601 2.92 23.62 -2.80
N GLU A 602 3.94 22.90 -2.36
CA GLU A 602 4.53 23.03 -1.01
C GLU A 602 6.02 23.41 -1.04
N PRO A 603 6.37 24.56 -1.65
CA PRO A 603 7.75 24.97 -1.91
C PRO A 603 8.62 25.13 -0.66
N HIS A 604 8.02 25.32 0.52
CA HIS A 604 8.77 25.49 1.76
C HIS A 604 8.82 24.23 2.63
N LEU A 605 8.16 23.13 2.26
CA LEU A 605 8.13 21.90 3.09
C LEU A 605 9.50 21.24 3.13
N VAL A 606 9.97 20.94 4.35
CA VAL A 606 11.16 20.13 4.54
C VAL A 606 10.79 18.66 4.37
N ARG A 607 10.90 18.17 3.13
CA ARG A 607 10.49 16.81 2.71
C ARG A 607 11.27 15.67 3.39
N GLY A 608 12.54 15.88 3.73
CA GLY A 608 13.41 14.83 4.27
C GLY A 608 14.04 13.94 3.17
N PRO A 609 14.49 12.72 3.50
CA PRO A 609 15.20 11.85 2.54
C PRO A 609 14.36 11.41 1.34
N GLY A 610 13.04 11.24 1.53
CA GLY A 610 12.11 10.84 0.50
C GLY A 610 12.34 9.41 -0.01
N TYR A 611 11.60 9.07 -1.07
CA TYR A 611 11.74 7.81 -1.77
C TYR A 611 12.92 7.86 -2.77
N PRO A 612 13.73 6.80 -2.94
CA PRO A 612 13.60 5.45 -2.39
C PRO A 612 14.30 5.20 -1.04
N ASP A 613 15.00 6.19 -0.48
CA ASP A 613 15.86 6.00 0.71
C ASP A 613 15.09 5.83 2.03
N ASP A 614 13.81 6.22 2.04
CA ASP A 614 12.89 6.09 3.17
C ASP A 614 11.51 5.58 2.70
N PRO A 615 11.38 4.31 2.29
CA PRO A 615 10.16 3.79 1.66
C PRO A 615 8.94 3.68 2.59
N GLN A 616 9.15 3.84 3.91
CA GLN A 616 8.06 3.95 4.89
C GLN A 616 7.67 5.41 5.18
N LEU A 617 8.37 6.37 4.58
CA LEU A 617 8.31 7.81 4.90
C LEU A 617 8.42 8.05 6.41
N TRP A 618 9.36 7.33 7.04
CA TRP A 618 9.58 7.39 8.47
C TRP A 618 10.17 8.73 8.90
N ARG A 619 11.16 9.19 8.16
CA ARG A 619 11.93 10.43 8.34
C ARG A 619 11.54 11.52 7.35
N SER A 620 10.60 11.21 6.46
CA SER A 620 10.15 12.09 5.40
C SER A 620 8.75 12.60 5.72
N ALA A 621 8.40 13.76 5.18
CA ALA A 621 7.03 14.24 5.20
C ALA A 621 6.13 13.32 4.35
N ILE A 622 4.86 13.23 4.71
CA ILE A 622 3.85 12.38 4.08
C ILE A 622 2.70 13.26 3.63
N ASP A 623 2.32 13.16 2.36
CA ASP A 623 1.04 13.71 1.90
C ASP A 623 -0.10 12.74 2.22
N GLY A 624 -1.16 13.29 2.80
CA GLY A 624 -2.36 12.57 3.16
C GLY A 624 -3.62 13.28 2.66
N VAL A 625 -4.73 12.55 2.70
CA VAL A 625 -6.07 13.08 2.42
C VAL A 625 -7.03 12.64 3.52
N ALA A 626 -7.81 13.57 4.02
CA ALA A 626 -8.84 13.33 5.01
C ALA A 626 -10.03 12.56 4.43
N GLY A 627 -10.84 11.97 5.29
CA GLY A 627 -11.99 11.16 4.91
C GLY A 627 -13.18 11.89 4.31
N HIS A 628 -13.06 13.20 4.10
CA HIS A 628 -14.12 14.09 3.63
C HIS A 628 -14.16 14.20 2.10
N SER A 629 -15.04 15.04 1.56
CA SER A 629 -15.11 15.33 0.12
C SER A 629 -15.53 16.77 -0.17
N PRO A 630 -15.25 17.30 -1.38
CA PRO A 630 -15.73 18.62 -1.75
C PRO A 630 -17.26 18.75 -1.79
N ASP A 631 -17.96 17.63 -2.02
CA ASP A 631 -19.42 17.57 -1.98
C ASP A 631 -19.99 17.89 -0.58
N GLU A 632 -19.20 17.66 0.48
CA GLU A 632 -19.53 18.02 1.87
C GLU A 632 -19.22 19.50 2.19
N GLY A 633 -18.74 20.28 1.22
CA GLY A 633 -18.38 21.70 1.39
C GLY A 633 -16.96 21.94 1.90
N TRP A 634 -16.11 20.92 1.84
CA TRP A 634 -14.67 21.03 2.03
C TRP A 634 -13.99 21.54 0.75
N ARG A 635 -12.86 22.22 0.90
CA ARG A 635 -12.01 22.57 -0.25
C ARG A 635 -10.98 21.48 -0.49
N MET A 636 -10.52 21.31 -1.73
CA MET A 636 -9.46 20.35 -2.05
C MET A 636 -8.23 20.54 -1.17
N ALA A 637 -7.75 21.78 -1.03
CA ALA A 637 -6.60 22.15 -0.19
C ALA A 637 -6.89 22.05 1.32
N GLU A 638 -8.15 21.89 1.75
CA GLU A 638 -8.50 21.65 3.17
C GLU A 638 -8.62 20.13 3.46
N LEU A 639 -8.78 19.30 2.41
CA LEU A 639 -8.87 17.85 2.51
C LEU A 639 -7.49 17.20 2.60
N SER A 640 -6.51 17.74 1.88
CA SER A 640 -5.15 17.22 1.82
C SER A 640 -4.25 17.92 2.84
N TYR A 641 -3.19 17.23 3.28
CA TYR A 641 -2.27 17.74 4.29
C TYR A 641 -0.90 17.09 4.20
N ALA A 642 0.12 17.76 4.73
CA ALA A 642 1.39 17.12 5.08
C ALA A 642 1.33 16.61 6.52
N GLU A 643 1.98 15.48 6.76
CA GLU A 643 2.24 14.95 8.09
C GLU A 643 3.61 14.31 8.25
N ALA A 644 3.92 13.91 9.49
CA ALA A 644 5.16 13.20 9.81
C ALA A 644 4.91 12.11 10.87
N LEU A 645 5.78 11.09 10.94
CA LEU A 645 5.65 9.93 11.83
C LEU A 645 6.40 10.03 13.17
N TYR A 646 5.75 9.56 14.25
CA TYR A 646 6.26 9.53 15.63
C TYR A 646 6.86 10.85 16.14
N GLU A 647 8.17 10.94 16.36
CA GLU A 647 8.84 12.15 16.86
C GLU A 647 9.35 13.08 15.75
N GLN A 648 9.30 12.69 14.48
CA GLN A 648 9.85 13.50 13.37
C GLN A 648 9.04 14.78 13.14
N PRO A 649 9.58 15.99 13.37
CA PRO A 649 8.80 17.22 13.24
C PRO A 649 8.26 17.39 11.81
N LEU A 650 7.07 18.01 11.68
CA LEU A 650 6.64 18.57 10.39
C LEU A 650 7.23 19.97 10.30
N MET A 651 8.01 20.26 9.27
CA MET A 651 8.81 21.48 9.19
C MET A 651 8.63 22.24 7.88
N LEU A 652 8.62 23.56 7.96
CA LEU A 652 8.72 24.47 6.81
C LEU A 652 9.97 25.34 6.96
N HIS A 653 10.67 25.57 5.85
CA HIS A 653 11.83 26.43 5.76
C HIS A 653 11.58 27.56 4.76
N TYR A 654 11.59 28.80 5.27
CA TYR A 654 11.52 30.00 4.45
C TYR A 654 12.89 30.66 4.37
N GLU A 655 13.29 31.04 3.16
CA GLU A 655 14.50 31.82 2.89
C GLU A 655 14.18 33.09 2.10
N GLY A 656 15.11 34.05 2.09
CA GLY A 656 14.95 35.29 1.33
C GLY A 656 13.91 36.26 1.90
N LEU A 657 13.54 36.12 3.18
CA LEU A 657 12.62 37.04 3.85
C LEU A 657 13.24 38.44 3.97
N GLU A 658 12.40 39.47 3.88
CA GLU A 658 12.81 40.86 4.09
C GLU A 658 13.28 41.06 5.53
N LYS A 659 14.56 41.40 5.69
CA LYS A 659 15.15 41.64 7.01
C LYS A 659 14.43 42.78 7.71
N ASN A 660 14.21 42.60 9.02
CA ASN A 660 13.48 43.55 9.86
C ASN A 660 12.02 43.79 9.43
N ARG A 661 11.41 42.94 8.60
CA ARG A 661 9.97 42.99 8.37
C ARG A 661 9.25 42.08 9.37
N ALA A 662 8.14 42.57 9.92
CA ALA A 662 7.25 41.74 10.71
C ALA A 662 6.41 40.86 9.78
N TYR A 663 6.09 39.65 10.23
CA TYR A 663 5.27 38.71 9.47
C TYR A 663 4.09 38.23 10.31
N ARG A 664 3.04 37.80 9.63
CA ARG A 664 1.88 37.14 10.22
C ARG A 664 1.77 35.76 9.61
N LEU A 665 1.73 34.75 10.48
CA LEU A 665 1.51 33.38 10.09
C LEU A 665 0.02 33.09 10.15
N ARG A 666 -0.53 32.56 9.06
CA ARG A 666 -1.86 31.96 9.01
C ARG A 666 -1.70 30.52 8.55
N TYR A 667 -2.37 29.57 9.19
CA TYR A 667 -2.39 28.19 8.73
C TYR A 667 -3.76 27.53 8.91
N THR A 668 -4.06 26.57 8.03
CA THR A 668 -5.23 25.71 8.12
C THR A 668 -4.81 24.41 8.80
N TRP A 669 -5.27 24.21 10.03
CA TRP A 669 -5.15 22.94 10.73
C TRP A 669 -6.33 22.04 10.36
N ALA A 670 -6.09 21.10 9.45
CA ALA A 670 -7.08 20.13 8.98
C ALA A 670 -6.44 18.76 8.77
N GLY A 671 -7.27 17.71 8.75
CA GLY A 671 -6.82 16.34 8.55
C GLY A 671 -7.86 15.32 8.99
N GLU A 672 -7.40 14.14 9.42
CA GLU A 672 -8.24 13.07 9.96
C GLU A 672 -9.02 13.53 11.19
N ASP A 673 -10.13 12.85 11.52
CA ASP A 673 -11.09 13.32 12.53
C ASP A 673 -10.55 13.33 13.97
N TYR A 674 -9.53 12.52 14.28
CA TYR A 674 -8.92 12.51 15.61
C TYR A 674 -8.06 13.77 15.84
N VAL A 675 -7.88 14.14 17.12
CA VAL A 675 -7.10 15.31 17.50
C VAL A 675 -5.99 14.92 18.45
N LEU A 676 -4.76 15.26 18.09
CA LEU A 676 -3.59 15.14 18.96
C LEU A 676 -3.03 16.54 19.27
N PRO A 677 -2.47 16.74 20.48
CA PRO A 677 -1.89 18.02 20.84
C PRO A 677 -0.64 18.33 20.00
N LEU A 678 -0.54 19.56 19.49
CA LEU A 678 0.58 20.09 18.73
C LEU A 678 1.27 21.22 19.47
N THR A 679 2.58 21.34 19.27
CA THR A 679 3.36 22.53 19.62
C THR A 679 3.96 23.12 18.36
N LEU A 680 3.75 24.42 18.15
CA LEU A 680 4.34 25.17 17.05
C LEU A 680 5.51 26.00 17.57
N THR A 681 6.66 25.88 16.89
CA THR A 681 7.85 26.70 17.14
C THR A 681 8.28 27.42 15.86
N ALA A 682 8.86 28.62 16.03
CA ALA A 682 9.50 29.40 14.98
C ALA A 682 10.97 29.65 15.38
N ASN A 683 11.93 29.15 14.60
CA ASN A 683 13.37 29.19 14.93
C ASN A 683 13.66 28.69 16.37
N GLY A 684 12.95 27.63 16.80
CA GLY A 684 13.06 27.05 18.14
C GLY A 684 12.30 27.79 19.25
N VAL A 685 11.70 28.96 18.97
CA VAL A 685 10.88 29.70 19.94
C VAL A 685 9.43 29.28 19.82
N GLN A 686 8.82 28.86 20.93
CA GLN A 686 7.41 28.46 20.95
C GLN A 686 6.48 29.64 20.67
N LEU A 687 5.55 29.45 19.73
CA LEU A 687 4.51 30.41 19.41
C LEU A 687 3.24 30.14 20.25
N PRO A 688 2.42 31.16 20.54
CA PRO A 688 1.19 31.01 21.32
C PRO A 688 0.04 30.42 20.48
N ALA A 689 0.31 29.32 19.78
CA ALA A 689 -0.70 28.58 19.02
C ALA A 689 -1.58 27.72 19.95
N PRO A 690 -2.86 27.49 19.62
CA PRO A 690 -3.69 26.53 20.34
C PRO A 690 -3.04 25.14 20.30
N PRO A 691 -2.91 24.44 21.45
CA PRO A 691 -2.30 23.12 21.48
C PRO A 691 -3.20 22.05 20.89
N VAL A 692 -4.51 22.27 20.82
CA VAL A 692 -5.52 21.32 20.34
C VAL A 692 -6.50 22.10 19.47
N ARG A 693 -6.90 21.54 18.32
CA ARG A 693 -7.90 22.18 17.47
C ARG A 693 -9.31 22.03 18.06
N SER A 694 -10.14 23.06 17.94
CA SER A 694 -11.54 23.08 18.35
C SER A 694 -12.52 22.83 17.19
N ALA A 695 -12.03 22.82 15.95
CA ALA A 695 -12.79 22.54 14.74
C ALA A 695 -11.92 21.82 13.70
N ASN A 696 -12.53 21.16 12.72
CA ASN A 696 -11.86 20.56 11.57
C ASN A 696 -12.62 20.96 10.30
N PRO A 697 -12.08 21.84 9.44
CA PRO A 697 -10.80 22.55 9.57
C PRO A 697 -10.82 23.67 10.62
N GLN A 698 -9.66 24.03 11.19
CA GLN A 698 -9.48 25.23 12.00
C GLN A 698 -8.43 26.16 11.38
N ARG A 699 -8.76 27.44 11.24
CA ARG A 699 -7.78 28.48 10.88
C ARG A 699 -7.14 29.06 12.14
N VAL A 700 -5.82 29.20 12.11
CA VAL A 700 -5.03 29.82 13.17
C VAL A 700 -4.23 30.97 12.58
N GLU A 701 -4.19 32.09 13.29
CA GLU A 701 -3.48 33.30 12.86
C GLU A 701 -2.69 33.89 14.03
N LEU A 702 -1.40 34.13 13.81
CA LEU A 702 -0.44 34.54 14.84
C LEU A 702 0.54 35.56 14.26
N ALA A 703 0.96 36.53 15.07
CA ALA A 703 2.09 37.38 14.72
C ALA A 703 3.41 36.62 14.91
N ILE A 704 4.34 36.75 13.95
CA ILE A 704 5.72 36.28 14.09
C ILE A 704 6.55 37.44 14.63
N PRO A 705 7.19 37.31 15.81
CA PRO A 705 8.08 38.33 16.31
C PRO A 705 9.17 38.68 15.28
N GLN A 706 9.34 39.97 14.98
CA GLN A 706 10.29 40.48 13.97
C GLN A 706 11.73 39.97 14.21
N ALA A 707 12.12 39.74 15.46
CA ALA A 707 13.43 39.17 15.80
C ALA A 707 13.65 37.77 15.22
N LEU A 708 12.58 36.98 15.03
CA LEU A 708 12.66 35.64 14.46
C LEU A 708 12.90 35.67 12.95
N THR A 709 12.56 36.76 12.24
CA THR A 709 12.77 36.90 10.78
C THR A 709 13.91 37.84 10.43
N ALA A 710 14.62 38.42 11.42
CA ALA A 710 15.68 39.40 11.21
C ALA A 710 16.86 38.86 10.37
N GLY A 711 17.11 37.54 10.41
CA GLY A 711 18.13 36.86 9.61
C GLY A 711 17.77 36.70 8.13
N GLY A 712 16.51 36.95 7.73
CA GLY A 712 16.01 36.67 6.38
C GLY A 712 15.57 35.21 6.18
N THR A 713 15.46 34.43 7.25
CA THR A 713 14.99 33.04 7.24
C THR A 713 13.97 32.79 8.35
N LEU A 714 13.16 31.74 8.20
CA LEU A 714 12.21 31.28 9.21
C LEU A 714 12.00 29.77 9.09
N ASP A 715 12.27 29.05 10.18
CA ASP A 715 11.94 27.63 10.33
C ASP A 715 10.69 27.50 11.18
N LEU A 716 9.61 26.96 10.62
CA LEU A 716 8.43 26.55 11.38
C LEU A 716 8.50 25.05 11.66
N SER A 717 8.15 24.65 12.88
CA SER A 717 8.14 23.24 13.26
C SER A 717 6.93 22.92 14.14
N TRP A 718 6.12 21.95 13.68
CA TRP A 718 5.04 21.33 14.44
C TRP A 718 5.49 20.00 15.04
N THR A 719 5.45 19.91 16.35
CA THR A 719 5.79 18.71 17.13
C THR A 719 4.60 18.22 17.96
N ARG A 720 4.70 16.99 18.47
CA ARG A 720 3.75 16.38 19.39
C ARG A 720 4.47 16.00 20.69
N PRO A 721 3.72 15.72 21.77
CA PRO A 721 4.29 15.04 22.93
C PRO A 721 5.02 13.76 22.51
N PRO A 722 6.21 13.50 23.07
CA PRO A 722 6.99 12.32 22.72
C PRO A 722 6.35 11.04 23.25
N GLY A 723 6.71 9.92 22.64
CA GLY A 723 6.46 8.60 23.21
C GLY A 723 5.13 7.97 22.88
N ILE A 724 4.30 8.59 22.03
CA ILE A 724 3.00 8.05 21.62
C ILE A 724 3.10 6.74 20.81
N GLY A 725 2.10 5.86 20.96
CA GLY A 725 1.98 4.59 20.24
C GLY A 725 1.08 4.64 19.01
N GLY A 726 0.55 3.49 18.62
CA GLY A 726 -0.30 3.33 17.43
C GLY A 726 0.44 3.61 16.12
N GLY A 727 -0.30 4.08 15.11
CA GLY A 727 0.24 4.36 13.77
C GLY A 727 1.21 5.55 13.70
N GLY A 728 1.46 6.27 14.81
CA GLY A 728 2.42 7.37 14.84
C GLY A 728 2.04 8.59 14.00
N ARG A 729 0.79 8.71 13.53
CA ARG A 729 0.25 9.78 12.64
C ARG A 729 -0.49 10.87 13.42
N GLY A 730 -0.69 12.04 12.81
CA GLY A 730 -1.50 13.12 13.41
C GLY A 730 -0.85 14.49 13.59
N ARG A 731 0.27 14.76 12.91
CA ARG A 731 0.79 16.13 12.73
C ARG A 731 0.34 16.65 11.38
N GLN A 732 -0.93 17.02 11.30
CA GLN A 732 -1.57 17.27 10.01
C GLN A 732 -1.82 18.76 9.86
N ILE A 733 -1.12 19.40 8.93
CA ILE A 733 -1.35 20.80 8.54
C ILE A 733 -1.67 20.79 7.04
N ALA A 734 -2.77 21.43 6.67
CA ALA A 734 -3.25 21.45 5.30
C ALA A 734 -2.62 22.59 4.51
N GLU A 735 -2.54 23.79 5.11
CA GLU A 735 -2.11 24.98 4.38
C GLU A 735 -1.40 25.99 5.27
N VAL A 736 -0.51 26.77 4.67
CA VAL A 736 0.22 27.84 5.36
C VAL A 736 0.32 29.08 4.48
N TRP A 737 0.15 30.25 5.09
CA TRP A 737 0.46 31.55 4.52
C TRP A 737 1.39 32.30 5.47
N LEU A 738 2.55 32.72 4.96
CA LEU A 738 3.43 33.68 5.63
C LEU A 738 3.22 35.06 4.99
N ILE A 739 2.54 35.95 5.71
CA ILE A 739 2.04 37.21 5.18
C ILE A 739 2.90 38.37 5.70
N PRO A 740 3.60 39.09 4.83
CA PRO A 740 4.52 40.13 5.25
C PRO A 740 3.74 41.38 5.66
N GLN A 741 3.92 41.85 6.90
CA GLN A 741 3.20 43.03 7.42
C GLN A 741 3.71 44.31 6.74
N PRO A 742 2.89 45.37 6.63
CA PRO A 742 3.37 46.66 6.16
C PRO A 742 4.61 47.09 6.96
N LEU A 743 5.64 47.57 6.26
CA LEU A 743 6.76 48.23 6.94
C LEU A 743 6.16 49.40 7.74
N ASN A 744 6.38 49.44 9.06
CA ASN A 744 5.90 50.53 9.91
C ASN A 744 6.18 51.87 9.21
N GLN A 745 5.13 52.59 8.80
CA GLN A 745 5.25 53.95 8.28
C GLN A 745 5.47 54.98 9.42
N ASP A 746 5.49 54.54 10.68
CA ASP A 746 5.71 55.41 11.83
C ASP A 746 7.09 55.15 12.45
N LEU A 747 8.13 55.73 11.84
CA LEU A 747 9.20 56.32 12.64
C LEU A 747 8.68 57.67 13.12
N PRO A 748 8.59 57.94 14.44
CA PRO A 748 8.30 59.29 14.89
C PRO A 748 9.33 60.24 14.30
N ASN A 749 8.86 61.24 13.55
CA ASN A 749 9.63 62.43 13.21
C ASN A 749 10.15 63.07 14.51
N GLY A 750 11.36 62.72 14.95
CA GLY A 750 11.85 63.28 16.21
C GLY A 750 13.05 62.61 16.86
N ALA A 751 14.07 62.20 16.11
CA ALA A 751 15.42 62.11 16.67
C ALA A 751 16.41 62.57 15.60
N LYS A 752 16.86 63.81 15.74
CA LYS A 752 18.00 64.39 15.00
C LYS A 752 19.31 64.06 15.75
N PRO A 753 20.44 64.09 15.04
CA PRO A 753 21.58 63.18 15.23
C PRO A 753 22.33 63.31 16.54
#